data_AF-A0A183BSN3-F1
#
_entry.id   AF-A0A183BSN3-F1
#
_cell.length_a   1.000
_cell.length_b   1.000
_cell.length_c   1.000
_cell.angle_alpha   90.00
_cell.angle_beta   90.00
_cell.angle_gamma   90.00
#
_symmetry.space_group_name_H-M   'P 1'
#
loop_
_entity.id
_entity.type
_entity.pdbx_description
1 polymer ?
#
loop_
_entity_poly.entity_id
_entity_poly.type
_entity_poly.pdbx_seq_one_letter_code
_entity_poly.pdbx_strand_id
1 'polypeptide(L)'
;MLAPSSGPRQVDKDFVQVHYLVSYWNMTDSELTSPSTRHWFSELDLNHNNKLEPNEIDAALTLPKSTGNPESGYIAVVDGQKMGTLNLRAALFLAFAAFLVVQCSGDSSEQFEEPSDEIKQLLSSPEMPSELSSPEMPSDEPSDRRKRTILLPIYYCESHNLLNKYQCHQRRFPNSDSFVCVCNGTHCDQPKPFDGNLLIGSDEAIVYVTDRDKYRLNQCMVPIKTAEGGPKRANSTGRHQHIPKCEKEKGQAEPKSWLHIKVNASHVFQKVQGFGGSFTDSAGYNVQKLSSATQHTLLSTYFGREAGIGYSLCRVPMGGADFSVRAYSYAETPNDFELKKFALAKEDLEWKIPYIVEAQKLSGQRLQLIASPWSPPGWMKSNGHTIGFGTMKGTLRGPYYQSFARYFIRFFEEYQKHNVTFWGCTLLNEPFVGAKPGMYMNATTQREWATEVLAPTLKQSKFKDTVLMAHDDNRNNVLESAIEIFGNQTDSPISGLTFHWYSFGYYDNLSRIHSMFPNKFLIGAEASAGFEGAQKGVSLGNWDRAVQYGRDIIGDLQNWATGWIDWNLFLDQNGGPNFVNNFIDAAIIVNAKNDEFYKQPTFYAVAHFSRFIPPQSERIDATFETPTLLEYFPAVSLYFPSPNPVDFVAFQTPPHGNRVMVLLSNRDVSEAAAARKKRKNPFVFLTIKKGEKKYGISLFSSTGSPA
;
A
#
# COMPACT_ATOMS: atom_id res chain seq x y z
N MET A 1 32.23 -51.99 17.88
CA MET A 1 33.54 -51.30 17.75
C MET A 1 33.40 -50.37 16.56
N LEU A 2 33.07 -49.09 16.75
CA LEU A 2 33.96 -48.03 17.20
C LEU A 2 33.19 -46.98 18.03
N ALA A 3 33.89 -46.43 19.03
CA ALA A 3 33.44 -45.46 20.02
C ALA A 3 33.42 -44.02 19.46
N PRO A 4 32.70 -43.09 20.12
CA PRO A 4 32.47 -41.73 19.65
C PRO A 4 33.65 -40.79 20.01
N SER A 5 33.98 -39.86 19.13
CA SER A 5 34.83 -38.72 19.47
C SER A 5 33.97 -37.50 19.78
N SER A 6 34.01 -37.10 21.05
CA SER A 6 33.45 -35.88 21.60
C SER A 6 34.36 -34.70 21.26
N GLY A 7 33.94 -33.85 20.33
CA GLY A 7 34.43 -32.47 20.21
C GLY A 7 33.47 -31.50 20.92
N PRO A 8 33.96 -30.40 21.52
CA PRO A 8 33.10 -29.45 22.21
C PRO A 8 32.17 -28.77 21.20
N ARG A 9 30.85 -28.94 21.37
CA ARG A 9 29.87 -28.07 20.72
C ARG A 9 30.14 -26.65 21.21
N GLN A 10 30.70 -25.84 20.32
CA GLN A 10 30.77 -24.40 20.47
C GLN A 10 29.33 -23.90 20.63
N VAL A 11 28.99 -23.47 21.84
CA VAL A 11 27.69 -22.87 22.15
C VAL A 11 27.68 -21.53 21.44
N ASP A 12 26.92 -21.48 20.35
CA ASP A 12 26.68 -20.28 19.56
C ASP A 12 25.78 -19.34 20.37
N LYS A 13 26.39 -18.64 21.32
CA LYS A 13 25.76 -17.61 22.15
C LYS A 13 25.64 -16.36 21.31
N ASP A 14 24.46 -16.08 20.73
CA ASP A 14 24.08 -14.74 20.28
C ASP A 14 22.61 -14.71 19.87
N PHE A 15 21.73 -14.15 20.72
CA PHE A 15 20.31 -13.93 20.42
C PHE A 15 19.89 -12.51 20.86
N VAL A 16 18.92 -11.88 20.21
CA VAL A 16 18.38 -10.53 20.55
C VAL A 16 16.85 -10.58 20.42
N GLN A 17 16.08 -9.94 21.29
CA GLN A 17 14.61 -10.04 21.37
C GLN A 17 13.91 -8.68 21.14
N VAL A 18 12.82 -8.63 20.39
CA VAL A 18 12.00 -7.42 20.15
C VAL A 18 10.62 -7.63 20.75
N HIS A 19 10.13 -6.70 21.57
CA HIS A 19 8.81 -6.84 22.23
C HIS A 19 7.77 -5.96 21.54
N TYR A 20 6.63 -6.54 21.16
CA TYR A 20 5.46 -5.76 20.76
C TYR A 20 4.59 -5.40 21.99
N LEU A 21 3.56 -4.53 21.88
CA LEU A 21 2.50 -4.29 22.89
C LEU A 21 1.16 -3.99 22.21
N VAL A 22 0.12 -4.79 22.45
CA VAL A 22 -1.25 -4.56 21.93
C VAL A 22 -2.23 -4.82 23.06
N SER A 23 -3.12 -3.85 23.34
CA SER A 23 -4.00 -3.89 24.51
C SER A 23 -5.49 -4.16 24.29
N TYR A 24 -6.16 -4.63 25.35
CA TYR A 24 -7.52 -4.26 25.83
C TYR A 24 -7.84 -4.89 27.20
N TRP A 25 -8.69 -4.19 27.96
CA TRP A 25 -9.34 -4.55 29.24
C TRP A 25 -10.66 -5.28 29.05
N ASN A 26 -11.11 -6.00 30.08
CA ASN A 26 -12.52 -6.29 30.29
C ASN A 26 -12.88 -6.23 31.79
N MET A 27 -13.92 -5.47 32.13
CA MET A 27 -14.63 -5.56 33.41
C MET A 27 -15.52 -6.81 33.41
N THR A 28 -15.67 -7.44 34.58
CA THR A 28 -16.52 -8.62 34.78
C THR A 28 -17.86 -8.22 35.38
N ASP A 29 -18.94 -8.47 34.64
CA ASP A 29 -20.27 -8.69 35.23
C ASP A 29 -20.32 -10.14 35.72
N SER A 30 -20.29 -10.31 37.04
CA SER A 30 -20.73 -11.54 37.68
C SER A 30 -21.52 -11.18 38.93
N GLU A 31 -22.83 -11.05 38.78
CA GLU A 31 -23.79 -11.62 39.72
C GLU A 31 -25.17 -11.65 39.08
N LEU A 32 -25.50 -12.86 38.64
CA LEU A 32 -26.83 -13.26 38.20
C LEU A 32 -27.84 -13.11 39.35
N THR A 33 -29.00 -12.62 38.98
CA THR A 33 -30.23 -12.50 39.75
C THR A 33 -30.73 -13.83 40.36
N SER A 34 -30.72 -13.88 41.71
CA SER A 34 -31.68 -14.50 42.67
C SER A 34 -31.83 -16.04 42.78
N PRO A 35 -32.43 -16.60 43.88
CA PRO A 35 -32.82 -16.03 45.19
C PRO A 35 -32.50 -16.93 46.42
N SER A 36 -31.96 -16.37 47.50
CA SER A 36 -32.02 -16.99 48.84
C SER A 36 -31.90 -15.95 49.98
N THR A 37 -33.04 -15.37 50.32
CA THR A 37 -33.62 -15.25 51.67
C THR A 37 -32.72 -14.97 52.90
N ARG A 38 -32.97 -13.79 53.50
CA ARG A 38 -33.09 -13.48 54.97
C ARG A 38 -31.86 -13.08 55.81
N HIS A 39 -31.88 -11.78 56.18
CA HIS A 39 -32.06 -11.24 57.56
C HIS A 39 -30.87 -10.80 58.46
N TRP A 40 -31.04 -9.55 58.97
CA TRP A 40 -30.62 -8.90 60.25
C TRP A 40 -29.29 -8.11 60.19
N PHE A 41 -29.16 -6.86 60.67
CA PHE A 41 -29.95 -6.03 61.61
C PHE A 41 -29.75 -4.50 61.36
N SER A 42 -30.69 -3.71 61.91
CA SER A 42 -30.74 -2.25 62.18
C SER A 42 -29.51 -1.74 62.99
N GLU A 43 -29.22 -0.47 63.24
CA GLU A 43 -30.02 0.72 63.54
C GLU A 43 -29.03 1.91 63.68
N LEU A 44 -29.33 3.12 63.19
CA LEU A 44 -29.15 4.39 63.90
C LEU A 44 -29.59 5.56 63.03
N ASP A 45 -30.71 6.11 63.47
CA ASP A 45 -31.41 7.31 63.04
C ASP A 45 -30.73 8.57 63.60
N LEU A 46 -30.91 9.72 62.93
CA LEU A 46 -31.18 11.05 63.51
C LEU A 46 -31.15 12.15 62.41
N ASN A 47 -32.33 12.45 61.89
CA ASN A 47 -32.95 13.78 61.68
C ASN A 47 -32.08 15.00 61.28
N HIS A 48 -32.34 15.60 60.10
CA HIS A 48 -33.33 16.71 59.94
C HIS A 48 -33.41 17.29 58.50
N ASN A 49 -34.63 17.24 57.95
CA ASN A 49 -35.33 18.22 57.11
C ASN A 49 -34.52 19.21 56.22
N ASN A 50 -34.61 19.04 54.89
CA ASN A 50 -35.47 19.89 54.06
C ASN A 50 -35.74 19.28 52.68
N LYS A 51 -37.02 19.36 52.28
CA LYS A 51 -37.63 18.80 51.06
C LYS A 51 -37.31 19.66 49.82
N LEU A 52 -37.09 19.02 48.67
CA LEU A 52 -38.03 18.96 47.52
C LEU A 52 -37.32 18.35 46.28
N GLU A 53 -37.89 17.25 45.81
CA GLU A 53 -37.75 16.56 44.49
C GLU A 53 -38.79 17.16 43.49
N PRO A 54 -38.97 16.71 42.22
CA PRO A 54 -38.10 15.99 41.26
C PRO A 54 -38.20 16.48 39.77
N ASN A 55 -37.39 15.86 38.86
CA ASN A 55 -37.67 15.55 37.42
C ASN A 55 -37.78 16.72 36.40
N GLU A 56 -37.51 16.65 35.09
CA GLU A 56 -37.29 15.62 34.05
C GLU A 56 -36.69 16.35 32.80
N ILE A 57 -35.66 15.81 32.13
CA ILE A 57 -35.65 15.27 30.75
C ILE A 57 -35.94 16.24 29.56
N ASP A 58 -34.96 16.24 28.65
CA ASP A 58 -34.93 16.49 27.19
C ASP A 58 -34.82 17.90 26.55
N ALA A 59 -33.72 17.99 25.78
CA ALA A 59 -33.60 18.41 24.38
C ALA A 59 -34.51 19.54 23.84
N ALA A 60 -33.90 20.60 23.32
CA ALA A 60 -33.82 20.82 21.88
C ALA A 60 -33.28 22.21 21.54
N LEU A 61 -32.44 22.23 20.52
CA LEU A 61 -32.21 23.36 19.63
C LEU A 61 -33.51 24.14 19.36
N THR A 62 -33.51 25.44 19.68
CA THR A 62 -34.41 26.40 19.04
C THR A 62 -33.61 27.62 18.60
N LEU A 63 -33.27 27.62 17.32
CA LEU A 63 -32.99 28.83 16.54
C LEU A 63 -34.26 29.70 16.50
N PRO A 64 -34.16 31.03 16.62
CA PRO A 64 -35.20 31.91 16.10
C PRO A 64 -35.09 31.99 14.57
N LYS A 65 -36.20 31.72 13.87
CA LYS A 65 -36.43 32.07 12.47
C LYS A 65 -36.73 33.56 12.34
N SER A 66 -36.09 34.23 11.37
CA SER A 66 -36.58 35.39 10.59
C SER A 66 -35.38 36.21 10.11
N THR A 67 -35.24 36.75 8.89
CA THR A 67 -35.87 36.65 7.57
C THR A 67 -34.89 37.40 6.64
N GLY A 68 -34.58 36.89 5.45
CA GLY A 68 -33.99 37.64 4.32
C GLY A 68 -32.51 38.09 4.38
N ASN A 69 -31.74 37.63 3.39
CA ASN A 69 -30.40 38.10 2.92
C ASN A 69 -29.17 37.99 3.85
N PRO A 70 -28.05 37.36 3.42
CA PRO A 70 -26.77 37.43 4.11
C PRO A 70 -25.88 38.53 3.49
N GLU A 71 -26.11 39.78 3.87
CA GLU A 71 -25.10 40.84 3.82
C GLU A 71 -25.19 41.60 5.14
N SER A 72 -24.39 41.17 6.13
CA SER A 72 -24.06 42.00 7.29
C SER A 72 -23.05 41.27 8.17
N GLY A 73 -21.79 41.70 8.09
CA GLY A 73 -20.78 41.38 9.10
C GLY A 73 -21.16 41.95 10.46
N TYR A 74 -20.80 41.23 11.52
CA TYR A 74 -20.99 41.70 12.89
C TYR A 74 -20.02 42.86 13.17
N ILE A 75 -20.56 44.08 13.32
CA ILE A 75 -19.83 45.19 13.94
C ILE A 75 -19.98 45.05 15.46
N ALA A 76 -18.88 44.76 16.15
CA ALA A 76 -18.81 44.93 17.59
C ALA A 76 -18.62 46.43 17.90
N VAL A 77 -19.70 47.10 18.33
CA VAL A 77 -19.59 48.44 18.94
C VAL A 77 -19.21 48.25 20.41
N VAL A 78 -18.00 48.68 20.76
CA VAL A 78 -17.58 48.79 22.17
C VAL A 78 -17.94 50.18 22.66
N ASP A 79 -18.93 50.28 23.55
CA ASP A 79 -19.28 51.53 24.22
C ASP A 79 -18.17 51.93 25.20
N GLY A 80 -17.60 53.10 24.96
CA GLY A 80 -16.36 53.60 25.56
C GLY A 80 -16.54 54.32 26.89
N GLN A 81 -17.52 53.97 27.72
CA GLN A 81 -17.66 54.52 29.07
C GLN A 81 -18.16 53.50 30.08
N LYS A 82 -17.29 52.55 30.46
CA LYS A 82 -17.13 51.97 31.81
C LYS A 82 -16.32 50.67 31.72
N MET A 83 -15.00 50.77 31.61
CA MET A 83 -14.12 49.70 32.08
C MET A 83 -12.82 50.30 32.61
N GLY A 84 -12.69 50.28 33.94
CA GLY A 84 -11.40 50.32 34.59
C GLY A 84 -10.63 49.04 34.26
N THR A 85 -9.37 49.21 33.87
CA THR A 85 -8.31 48.19 33.86
C THR A 85 -8.66 46.85 33.20
N LEU A 86 -8.87 46.84 31.88
CA LEU A 86 -8.51 45.69 31.07
C LEU A 86 -7.18 45.99 30.36
N ASN A 87 -6.22 45.09 30.54
CA ASN A 87 -4.83 45.25 30.13
C ASN A 87 -4.74 45.40 28.60
N LEU A 88 -4.09 46.45 28.08
CA LEU A 88 -3.92 46.74 26.65
C LEU A 88 -3.36 45.52 25.86
N ARG A 89 -2.62 44.65 26.56
CA ARG A 89 -2.13 43.37 26.03
C ARG A 89 -3.22 42.34 25.70
N ALA A 90 -4.32 42.30 26.45
CA ALA A 90 -5.42 41.35 26.22
C ALA A 90 -6.28 41.77 25.02
N ALA A 91 -6.50 43.08 24.83
CA ALA A 91 -7.20 43.62 23.66
C ALA A 91 -6.39 43.41 22.37
N LEU A 92 -5.06 43.62 22.43
CA LEU A 92 -4.15 43.32 21.32
C LEU A 92 -4.09 41.81 21.02
N PHE A 93 -4.15 40.94 22.04
CA PHE A 93 -4.12 39.49 21.84
C PHE A 93 -5.42 38.98 21.18
N LEU A 94 -6.58 39.54 21.55
CA LEU A 94 -7.87 39.20 20.95
C LEU A 94 -7.99 39.72 19.51
N ALA A 95 -7.48 40.92 19.22
CA ALA A 95 -7.40 41.46 17.87
C ALA A 95 -6.43 40.64 16.97
N PHE A 96 -5.29 40.20 17.53
CA PHE A 96 -4.32 39.35 16.81
C PHE A 96 -4.86 37.94 16.57
N ALA A 97 -5.60 37.37 17.53
CA ALA A 97 -6.28 36.09 17.38
C ALA A 97 -7.42 36.15 16.35
N ALA A 98 -8.18 37.25 16.28
CA ALA A 98 -9.20 37.45 15.26
C ALA A 98 -8.59 37.60 13.85
N PHE A 99 -7.45 38.28 13.73
CA PHE A 99 -6.71 38.41 12.46
C PHE A 99 -6.11 37.07 11.98
N LEU A 100 -5.68 36.21 12.91
CA LEU A 100 -5.17 34.86 12.64
C LEU A 100 -6.23 33.87 12.15
N VAL A 101 -7.50 34.03 12.54
CA VAL A 101 -8.60 33.16 12.10
C VAL A 101 -9.01 33.49 10.65
N VAL A 102 -9.00 34.77 10.28
CA VAL A 102 -9.43 35.23 8.95
C VAL A 102 -8.43 34.85 7.84
N GLN A 103 -7.13 34.74 8.13
CA GLN A 103 -6.15 34.28 7.12
C GLN A 103 -6.06 32.75 6.97
N CYS A 104 -6.69 31.97 7.85
CA CYS A 104 -6.68 30.50 7.77
C CYS A 104 -7.92 29.90 7.09
N SER A 105 -9.01 30.66 6.95
CA SER A 105 -10.19 30.29 6.18
C SER A 105 -10.09 30.86 4.77
N GLY A 106 -9.55 30.07 3.84
CA GLY A 106 -9.54 30.43 2.43
C GLY A 106 -10.97 30.44 1.87
N ASP A 107 -11.59 31.60 1.83
CA ASP A 107 -12.68 31.93 0.90
C ASP A 107 -12.12 32.94 -0.10
N SER A 108 -11.82 32.47 -1.31
CA SER A 108 -11.40 33.32 -2.42
C SER A 108 -12.62 33.71 -3.25
N SER A 109 -13.35 34.75 -2.82
CA SER A 109 -14.24 35.49 -3.70
C SER A 109 -14.60 36.87 -3.13
N GLU A 110 -13.63 37.78 -3.03
CA GLU A 110 -13.94 39.23 -2.97
C GLU A 110 -12.92 39.99 -3.83
N GLN A 111 -13.44 40.88 -4.68
CA GLN A 111 -12.70 41.68 -5.65
C GLN A 111 -11.77 42.66 -4.95
N PHE A 112 -10.50 42.72 -5.37
CA PHE A 112 -9.60 43.81 -5.00
C PHE A 112 -9.93 45.05 -5.84
N GLU A 113 -10.33 46.15 -5.17
CA GLU A 113 -10.25 47.49 -5.76
C GLU A 113 -8.78 47.95 -5.86
N GLU A 114 -8.47 48.67 -6.93
CA GLU A 114 -7.11 49.16 -7.24
C GLU A 114 -6.54 50.09 -6.15
N PRO A 115 -5.22 50.05 -5.87
CA PRO A 115 -4.59 51.04 -5.01
C PRO A 115 -4.55 52.43 -5.68
N SER A 116 -4.83 53.47 -4.88
CA SER A 116 -4.77 54.88 -5.28
C SER A 116 -3.38 55.29 -5.79
N ASP A 117 -3.37 56.30 -6.66
CA ASP A 117 -2.21 56.75 -7.46
C ASP A 117 -1.02 57.34 -6.67
N GLU A 118 -1.06 57.35 -5.34
CA GLU A 118 0.05 57.85 -4.50
C GLU A 118 1.19 56.83 -4.30
N ILE A 119 0.97 55.53 -4.58
CA ILE A 119 2.03 54.50 -4.45
C ILE A 119 2.80 54.28 -5.76
N LYS A 120 2.26 54.69 -6.91
CA LYS A 120 2.90 54.51 -8.24
C LYS A 120 4.08 55.46 -8.50
N GLN A 121 4.28 56.50 -7.69
CA GLN A 121 5.37 57.48 -7.86
C GLN A 121 6.67 57.15 -7.10
N LEU A 122 6.69 56.17 -6.20
CA LEU A 122 7.87 55.82 -5.40
C LEU A 122 8.81 54.78 -6.05
N LEU A 123 8.47 54.25 -7.24
CA LEU A 123 9.19 53.13 -7.87
C LEU A 123 9.85 53.45 -9.22
N SER A 124 10.12 54.72 -9.53
CA SER A 124 10.77 55.10 -10.78
C SER A 124 11.99 56.00 -10.57
N SER A 125 13.17 55.41 -10.40
CA SER A 125 14.37 55.79 -11.18
C SER A 125 15.52 54.75 -10.99
N PRO A 126 16.32 54.47 -12.04
CA PRO A 126 17.31 53.41 -12.06
C PRO A 126 18.75 53.94 -11.91
N GLU A 127 19.67 53.12 -11.39
CA GLU A 127 21.02 52.92 -11.94
C GLU A 127 21.81 51.86 -11.14
N MET A 128 22.31 50.85 -11.86
CA MET A 128 23.43 49.96 -11.50
C MET A 128 24.68 50.50 -12.22
N PRO A 129 25.94 50.33 -11.74
CA PRO A 129 26.69 49.08 -11.99
C PRO A 129 27.76 48.72 -10.90
N SER A 130 27.96 47.42 -10.60
CA SER A 130 29.08 46.54 -11.03
C SER A 130 30.31 46.46 -10.10
N GLU A 131 30.74 45.21 -9.88
CA GLU A 131 32.11 44.71 -9.61
C GLU A 131 32.72 44.60 -8.19
N LEU A 132 33.23 43.37 -7.96
CA LEU A 132 34.44 42.91 -7.26
C LEU A 132 34.62 42.95 -5.72
N SER A 133 34.99 41.76 -5.23
CA SER A 133 36.05 41.43 -4.26
C SER A 133 35.77 41.45 -2.74
N SER A 134 36.04 40.29 -2.12
CA SER A 134 36.54 40.13 -0.73
C SER A 134 38.05 40.48 -0.70
N PRO A 135 38.74 40.77 0.45
CA PRO A 135 38.50 40.28 1.83
C PRO A 135 38.83 41.30 2.98
N GLU A 136 38.88 40.78 4.22
CA GLU A 136 39.55 41.28 5.45
C GLU A 136 38.68 41.85 6.61
N MET A 137 38.86 41.23 7.79
CA MET A 137 38.52 41.75 9.13
C MET A 137 39.69 42.59 9.67
N PRO A 138 39.48 43.55 10.59
CA PRO A 138 39.70 43.24 12.02
C PRO A 138 38.87 44.01 13.08
N SER A 139 38.92 43.42 14.30
CA SER A 139 38.94 43.99 15.67
C SER A 139 37.68 44.55 16.37
N ASP A 140 37.26 43.82 17.41
CA ASP A 140 37.00 44.17 18.84
C ASP A 140 36.06 45.33 19.28
N GLU A 141 34.86 44.90 19.74
CA GLU A 141 34.04 45.26 20.94
C GLU A 141 33.69 46.73 21.35
N PRO A 142 32.64 46.98 22.19
CA PRO A 142 31.33 46.32 22.34
C PRO A 142 30.12 47.29 22.50
N SER A 143 28.91 46.71 22.63
CA SER A 143 27.62 47.28 23.09
C SER A 143 26.61 47.72 22.00
N ASP A 144 25.53 46.96 21.81
CA ASP A 144 24.24 47.25 22.44
C ASP A 144 23.22 46.12 22.19
N ARG A 145 22.32 45.93 23.15
CA ARG A 145 21.37 44.82 23.28
C ARG A 145 20.13 45.03 22.40
N ARG A 146 19.66 43.90 21.86
CA ARG A 146 18.27 43.55 21.46
C ARG A 146 17.75 44.10 20.13
N LYS A 147 17.88 43.28 19.09
CA LYS A 147 16.73 42.84 18.26
C LYS A 147 16.88 41.35 17.94
N ARG A 148 16.26 40.49 18.75
CA ARG A 148 15.99 39.10 18.34
C ARG A 148 14.73 39.16 17.49
N THR A 149 14.89 39.16 16.17
CA THR A 149 13.81 38.87 15.24
C THR A 149 13.37 37.44 15.47
N ILE A 150 12.18 37.27 16.02
CA ILE A 150 11.56 35.97 16.24
C ILE A 150 10.89 35.56 14.92
N LEU A 151 11.56 34.70 14.16
CA LEU A 151 10.98 33.90 13.08
C LEU A 151 10.04 32.84 13.69
N LEU A 152 8.81 33.22 14.05
CA LEU A 152 7.77 32.27 14.51
C LEU A 152 6.49 32.20 13.66
N PRO A 153 6.10 33.16 12.80
CA PRO A 153 4.81 33.03 12.11
C PRO A 153 4.85 32.09 10.88
N ILE A 154 6.00 31.94 10.21
CA ILE A 154 6.13 31.06 9.03
C ILE A 154 6.15 29.57 9.45
N TYR A 155 6.81 29.25 10.56
CA TYR A 155 6.93 27.88 11.06
C TYR A 155 5.60 27.27 11.50
N TYR A 156 4.67 28.07 12.06
CA TYR A 156 3.42 27.53 12.59
C TYR A 156 2.42 27.18 11.47
N CYS A 157 2.35 27.99 10.40
CA CYS A 157 1.52 27.72 9.23
C CYS A 157 2.04 26.51 8.42
N GLU A 158 3.37 26.40 8.24
CA GLU A 158 3.99 25.19 7.68
C GLU A 158 3.74 23.97 8.57
N SER A 159 3.83 24.09 9.90
CA SER A 159 3.65 22.94 10.80
C SER A 159 2.23 22.35 10.80
N HIS A 160 1.18 23.18 10.67
CA HIS A 160 -0.20 22.71 10.59
C HIS A 160 -0.48 22.04 9.23
N ASN A 161 0.02 22.59 8.13
CA ASN A 161 -0.05 21.97 6.80
C ASN A 161 0.80 20.67 6.71
N LEU A 162 1.93 20.62 7.40
CA LEU A 162 2.79 19.43 7.48
C LEU A 162 2.20 18.30 8.34
N LEU A 163 1.38 18.61 9.35
CA LEU A 163 0.66 17.58 10.12
C LEU A 163 -0.55 17.02 9.36
N ASN A 164 -1.22 17.85 8.56
CA ASN A 164 -2.42 17.47 7.83
C ASN A 164 -2.14 16.52 6.65
N LYS A 165 -0.97 16.62 6.00
CA LYS A 165 -0.62 15.77 4.84
C LYS A 165 -0.39 14.27 5.15
N TYR A 166 -0.21 13.91 6.42
CA TYR A 166 -0.03 12.50 6.82
C TYR A 166 -1.31 11.87 7.36
N GLN A 167 -2.35 12.67 7.63
CA GLN A 167 -3.58 12.19 8.23
C GLN A 167 -4.58 11.81 7.15
N CYS A 168 -5.06 10.58 7.23
CA CYS A 168 -6.18 10.12 6.43
C CYS A 168 -7.45 10.93 6.75
N HIS A 169 -8.01 11.61 5.74
CA HIS A 169 -9.37 12.14 5.83
C HIS A 169 -10.37 10.98 5.70
N GLN A 170 -10.76 10.44 6.87
CA GLN A 170 -11.55 9.21 6.96
C GLN A 170 -12.98 9.42 6.47
N ARG A 171 -13.47 8.50 5.62
CA ARG A 171 -14.90 8.38 5.28
C ARG A 171 -15.36 6.95 5.46
N ARG A 172 -16.45 6.76 6.21
CA ARG A 172 -17.14 5.46 6.38
C ARG A 172 -18.39 5.43 5.50
N PHE A 173 -18.57 4.33 4.79
CA PHE A 173 -19.71 4.11 3.90
C PHE A 173 -20.70 3.14 4.54
N PRO A 174 -21.99 3.14 4.12
CA PRO A 174 -22.94 2.13 4.58
C PRO A 174 -22.40 0.71 4.35
N ASN A 175 -22.55 -0.16 5.34
CA ASN A 175 -22.05 -1.55 5.33
C ASN A 175 -20.52 -1.71 5.27
N SER A 176 -19.74 -0.61 5.32
CA SER A 176 -18.29 -0.70 5.44
C SER A 176 -17.90 -1.16 6.84
N ASP A 177 -16.96 -2.09 6.90
CA ASP A 177 -16.46 -2.63 8.16
C ASP A 177 -15.14 -1.98 8.60
N SER A 178 -14.58 -1.10 7.75
CA SER A 178 -13.52 -0.13 8.01
C SER A 178 -13.88 1.23 7.39
N PHE A 179 -12.89 1.99 6.93
CA PHE A 179 -13.03 3.31 6.31
C PHE A 179 -12.07 3.47 5.14
N VAL A 180 -12.38 4.38 4.22
CA VAL A 180 -11.46 4.81 3.16
C VAL A 180 -10.81 6.13 3.55
N CYS A 181 -9.71 6.46 2.88
CA CYS A 181 -9.11 7.78 2.95
C CYS A 181 -9.41 8.56 1.69
N VAL A 182 -10.03 9.72 1.87
CA VAL A 182 -10.48 10.59 0.79
C VAL A 182 -9.33 11.51 0.38
N CYS A 183 -9.06 11.54 -0.92
CA CYS A 183 -8.04 12.38 -1.53
C CYS A 183 -8.61 13.17 -2.71
N ASN A 184 -8.02 14.33 -2.99
CA ASN A 184 -8.31 15.19 -4.14
C ASN A 184 -7.04 15.96 -4.55
N GLY A 185 -7.18 17.00 -5.39
CA GLY A 185 -6.07 17.82 -5.85
C GLY A 185 -5.38 18.66 -4.78
N THR A 186 -6.00 18.88 -3.62
CA THR A 186 -5.44 19.74 -2.55
C THR A 186 -5.05 18.97 -1.29
N HIS A 187 -5.60 17.77 -1.10
CA HIS A 187 -5.37 16.95 0.08
C HIS A 187 -5.28 15.47 -0.28
N CYS A 188 -4.26 14.78 0.22
CA CYS A 188 -4.21 13.33 0.28
C CYS A 188 -3.23 12.88 1.36
N ASP A 189 -3.57 11.83 2.11
CA ASP A 189 -2.65 11.30 3.12
C ASP A 189 -1.45 10.60 2.48
N GLN A 190 -0.28 10.82 3.09
CA GLN A 190 1.00 10.26 2.66
C GLN A 190 1.61 9.40 3.78
N PRO A 191 2.32 8.31 3.45
CA PRO A 191 3.11 7.59 4.44
C PRO A 191 4.18 8.52 5.00
N LYS A 192 4.39 8.52 6.32
CA LYS A 192 5.54 9.21 6.91
C LYS A 192 6.84 8.63 6.34
N PRO A 193 7.83 9.45 6.00
CA PRO A 193 9.07 8.96 5.42
C PRO A 193 9.83 8.06 6.40
N PHE A 194 10.49 7.04 5.85
CA PHE A 194 11.48 6.26 6.58
C PHE A 194 12.83 6.97 6.51
N ASP A 195 13.35 7.42 7.64
CA ASP A 195 14.73 7.89 7.76
C ASP A 195 15.57 6.85 8.50
N GLY A 196 16.35 6.08 7.75
CA GLY A 196 17.25 5.06 8.30
C GLY A 196 18.35 5.62 9.19
N ASN A 197 18.67 6.92 9.08
CA ASN A 197 19.64 7.56 9.98
C ASN A 197 19.12 7.64 11.42
N LEU A 198 17.80 7.67 11.61
CA LEU A 198 17.17 7.61 12.94
C LEU A 198 17.43 6.27 13.64
N LEU A 199 17.84 5.23 12.90
CA LEU A 199 18.15 3.92 13.47
C LEU A 199 19.66 3.70 13.68
N ILE A 200 20.52 4.66 13.33
CA ILE A 200 21.97 4.52 13.48
C ILE A 200 22.34 4.66 14.96
N GLY A 201 22.53 3.52 15.62
CA GLY A 201 23.03 3.46 17.00
C GLY A 201 21.93 3.45 18.06
N SER A 202 20.66 3.33 17.64
CA SER A 202 19.53 3.09 18.53
C SER A 202 19.25 1.60 18.68
N ASP A 203 18.80 1.22 19.88
CA ASP A 203 18.17 -0.08 20.16
C ASP A 203 16.65 0.05 19.94
N GLU A 204 16.23 0.57 18.78
CA GLU A 204 14.83 0.81 18.45
C GLU A 204 14.50 0.33 17.04
N ALA A 205 13.23 0.00 16.81
CA ALA A 205 12.66 -0.36 15.53
C ALA A 205 11.53 0.63 15.18
N ILE A 206 11.44 1.01 13.91
CA ILE A 206 10.31 1.78 13.38
C ILE A 206 9.22 0.81 12.95
N VAL A 207 7.99 1.14 13.34
CA VAL A 207 6.79 0.36 13.06
C VAL A 207 5.80 1.21 12.29
N TYR A 208 5.23 0.65 11.23
CA TYR A 208 4.07 1.21 10.55
C TYR A 208 2.87 0.30 10.81
N VAL A 209 1.75 0.89 11.23
CA VAL A 209 0.55 0.16 11.61
C VAL A 209 -0.64 0.60 10.77
N THR A 210 -1.36 -0.37 10.22
CA THR A 210 -2.70 -0.17 9.63
C THR A 210 -3.65 -1.09 10.37
N ASP A 211 -4.81 -0.59 10.80
CA ASP A 211 -5.83 -1.41 11.45
C ASP A 211 -7.25 -1.07 10.96
N ARG A 212 -8.20 -1.95 11.28
CA ARG A 212 -9.59 -1.83 10.85
C ARG A 212 -10.28 -0.53 11.28
N ASP A 213 -9.91 0.04 12.41
CA ASP A 213 -10.70 1.07 13.11
C ASP A 213 -10.09 2.47 13.08
N LYS A 214 -8.76 2.58 13.09
CA LYS A 214 -8.08 3.86 13.34
C LYS A 214 -6.89 4.14 12.41
N TYR A 215 -5.92 3.24 12.31
CA TYR A 215 -4.62 3.57 11.72
C TYR A 215 -4.51 3.25 10.22
N ARG A 216 -3.75 4.10 9.53
CA ARG A 216 -3.35 3.97 8.12
C ARG A 216 -1.87 4.33 8.01
N LEU A 217 -1.00 3.31 7.90
CA LEU A 217 0.47 3.46 7.92
C LEU A 217 0.96 4.38 9.05
N ASN A 218 0.33 4.30 10.22
CA ASN A 218 0.69 5.11 11.36
C ASN A 218 2.09 4.70 11.86
N GLN A 219 3.02 5.64 11.86
CA GLN A 219 4.41 5.41 12.27
C GLN A 219 4.57 5.57 13.78
N CYS A 220 5.23 4.61 14.42
CA CYS A 220 5.65 4.69 15.82
C CYS A 220 6.95 3.91 16.06
N MET A 221 7.60 4.10 17.22
CA MET A 221 8.83 3.37 17.57
C MET A 221 8.61 2.36 18.69
N VAL A 222 9.32 1.23 18.61
CA VAL A 222 9.40 0.20 19.65
C VAL A 222 10.86 -0.10 20.02
N PRO A 223 11.17 -0.37 21.30
CA PRO A 223 12.52 -0.75 21.71
C PRO A 223 12.88 -2.18 21.30
N ILE A 224 14.12 -2.39 20.87
CA ILE A 224 14.79 -3.67 20.66
C ILE A 224 15.52 -4.00 21.98
N LYS A 225 15.32 -5.20 22.55
CA LYS A 225 16.08 -5.65 23.72
C LYS A 225 17.22 -6.57 23.30
N THR A 226 18.46 -6.22 23.65
CA THR A 226 19.61 -7.12 23.52
C THR A 226 19.59 -8.19 24.61
N ALA A 227 19.97 -9.45 24.32
CA ALA A 227 19.96 -10.52 25.33
C ALA A 227 20.99 -10.34 26.46
N GLU A 228 21.98 -9.47 26.29
CA GLU A 228 22.97 -9.15 27.33
C GLU A 228 22.52 -7.98 28.20
N GLY A 229 21.59 -8.26 29.11
CA GLY A 229 21.21 -7.34 30.19
C GLY A 229 20.21 -6.27 29.75
N GLY A 230 19.37 -5.88 30.72
CA GLY A 230 18.28 -4.91 30.55
C GLY A 230 18.70 -3.58 29.92
N PRO A 231 17.72 -2.72 29.59
CA PRO A 231 17.95 -1.54 28.75
C PRO A 231 19.16 -0.75 29.26
N LYS A 232 20.26 -0.78 28.53
CA LYS A 232 21.30 0.23 28.71
C LYS A 232 20.59 1.55 28.39
N ARG A 233 20.52 2.47 29.36
CA ARG A 233 20.06 3.83 29.11
C ARG A 233 20.92 4.36 27.99
N ALA A 234 20.41 4.34 26.76
CA ALA A 234 20.97 5.12 25.69
C ALA A 234 20.91 6.56 26.19
N ASN A 235 22.07 7.20 26.33
CA ASN A 235 22.14 8.64 26.33
C ASN A 235 21.70 9.07 24.92
N SER A 236 20.38 9.17 24.73
CA SER A 236 19.79 9.72 23.52
C SER A 236 20.12 11.21 23.49
N THR A 237 21.27 11.52 22.91
CA THR A 237 21.67 12.88 22.58
C THR A 237 20.73 13.39 21.48
N GLY A 238 19.59 13.94 21.90
CA GLY A 238 18.83 14.99 21.20
C GLY A 238 18.19 14.72 19.84
N ARG A 239 18.39 13.58 19.15
CA ARG A 239 17.90 13.40 17.75
C ARG A 239 16.51 12.76 17.58
N HIS A 240 15.91 12.18 18.61
CA HIS A 240 14.68 11.34 18.48
C HIS A 240 13.36 12.05 18.87
N GLN A 241 13.34 13.37 19.04
CA GLN A 241 12.20 14.07 19.66
C GLN A 241 10.87 14.06 18.85
N HIS A 242 10.83 13.52 17.62
CA HIS A 242 9.66 13.68 16.73
C HIS A 242 8.83 12.43 16.39
N ILE A 243 9.27 11.19 16.66
CA ILE A 243 8.45 9.99 16.42
C ILE A 243 7.85 9.48 17.74
N PRO A 244 6.51 9.34 17.85
CA PRO A 244 5.88 8.84 19.06
C PRO A 244 6.22 7.37 19.30
N LYS A 245 6.37 6.98 20.57
CA LYS A 245 6.38 5.56 20.95
C LYS A 245 5.03 4.94 20.63
N CYS A 246 5.01 3.68 20.22
CA CYS A 246 3.74 2.99 19.99
C CYS A 246 2.93 3.00 21.28
N GLU A 247 1.68 3.50 21.20
CA GLU A 247 0.81 3.62 22.36
C GLU A 247 0.58 2.23 22.96
N LYS A 248 0.97 2.06 24.23
CA LYS A 248 0.40 0.99 25.06
C LYS A 248 -1.02 1.44 25.37
N GLU A 249 -2.06 0.70 25.01
CA GLU A 249 -3.37 1.03 25.57
C GLU A 249 -3.30 0.86 27.10
N LYS A 250 -3.86 1.84 27.79
CA LYS A 250 -3.68 1.99 29.23
C LYS A 250 -4.34 0.82 29.96
N GLY A 251 -3.56 0.12 30.79
CA GLY A 251 -4.01 -0.76 31.87
C GLY A 251 -4.16 -2.26 31.56
N GLN A 252 -3.57 -2.75 30.48
CA GLN A 252 -3.46 -4.19 30.32
C GLN A 252 -2.54 -4.86 31.36
N ALA A 253 -2.98 -6.01 31.88
CA ALA A 253 -2.11 -6.92 32.61
C ALA A 253 -0.95 -7.41 31.73
N GLU A 254 0.20 -7.69 32.34
CA GLU A 254 1.34 -8.29 31.66
C GLU A 254 0.92 -9.59 30.93
N PRO A 255 1.40 -9.81 29.70
CA PRO A 255 1.03 -10.96 28.89
C PRO A 255 1.39 -12.29 29.58
N LYS A 256 0.52 -13.29 29.41
CA LYS A 256 0.76 -14.65 29.93
C LYS A 256 1.73 -15.47 29.06
N SER A 257 1.87 -15.15 27.77
CA SER A 257 2.78 -15.84 26.85
C SER A 257 3.19 -14.99 25.64
N TRP A 258 4.37 -15.29 25.10
CA TRP A 258 4.95 -14.64 23.94
C TRP A 258 5.10 -15.65 22.78
N LEU A 259 4.78 -15.21 21.57
CA LEU A 259 5.04 -15.84 20.30
C LEU A 259 6.40 -15.33 19.79
N HIS A 260 7.36 -16.21 19.61
CA HIS A 260 8.70 -15.81 19.18
C HIS A 260 8.89 -16.11 17.69
N ILE A 261 9.34 -15.13 16.91
CA ILE A 261 9.74 -15.27 15.50
C ILE A 261 11.25 -15.05 15.42
N LYS A 262 12.00 -16.07 15.04
CA LYS A 262 13.45 -16.01 14.84
C LYS A 262 13.74 -15.65 13.39
N VAL A 263 14.57 -14.62 13.16
CA VAL A 263 15.01 -14.20 11.83
C VAL A 263 16.47 -14.59 11.61
N ASN A 264 16.74 -15.34 10.54
CA ASN A 264 18.09 -15.75 10.14
C ASN A 264 18.47 -15.10 8.81
N ALA A 265 19.12 -13.95 8.90
CA ALA A 265 19.52 -13.17 7.73
C ALA A 265 20.70 -13.76 6.93
N SER A 266 21.34 -14.83 7.42
CA SER A 266 22.36 -15.56 6.67
C SER A 266 21.76 -16.56 5.67
N HIS A 267 20.48 -16.91 5.83
CA HIS A 267 19.76 -17.76 4.89
C HIS A 267 18.87 -16.88 4.00
N VAL A 268 19.29 -16.76 2.75
CA VAL A 268 18.73 -15.84 1.75
C VAL A 268 18.04 -16.64 0.64
N PHE A 269 16.91 -16.13 0.16
CA PHE A 269 16.12 -16.74 -0.92
C PHE A 269 16.06 -15.83 -2.15
N GLN A 270 14.88 -15.65 -2.75
CA GLN A 270 14.71 -14.87 -3.97
C GLN A 270 14.87 -13.35 -3.77
N LYS A 271 15.26 -12.68 -4.85
CA LYS A 271 15.20 -11.22 -4.99
C LYS A 271 13.81 -10.77 -5.43
N VAL A 272 13.36 -9.66 -4.86
CA VAL A 272 12.11 -9.01 -5.22
C VAL A 272 12.30 -8.17 -6.48
N GLN A 273 11.51 -8.46 -7.50
CA GLN A 273 11.38 -7.68 -8.73
C GLN A 273 10.60 -6.39 -8.48
N GLY A 274 9.48 -6.48 -7.77
CA GLY A 274 8.70 -5.31 -7.36
C GLY A 274 7.22 -5.58 -7.17
N PHE A 275 6.49 -4.49 -6.93
CA PHE A 275 5.05 -4.48 -6.73
C PHE A 275 4.42 -3.40 -7.61
N GLY A 276 3.18 -3.60 -8.03
CA GLY A 276 2.44 -2.51 -8.66
C GLY A 276 1.04 -2.87 -9.11
N GLY A 277 0.60 -2.32 -10.26
CA GLY A 277 -0.73 -2.56 -10.81
C GLY A 277 -0.78 -2.41 -12.34
N SER A 278 -1.96 -2.54 -12.93
CA SER A 278 -2.12 -2.51 -14.40
C SER A 278 -2.69 -1.20 -14.94
N PHE A 279 -2.06 -0.69 -16.00
CA PHE A 279 -2.53 0.44 -16.79
C PHE A 279 -3.58 -0.03 -17.81
N THR A 280 -4.76 -0.40 -17.32
CA THR A 280 -5.90 -0.74 -18.17
C THR A 280 -6.51 0.51 -18.81
N ASP A 281 -7.28 0.32 -19.88
CA ASP A 281 -8.05 1.41 -20.49
C ASP A 281 -9.02 2.00 -19.48
N SER A 282 -9.66 1.16 -18.66
CA SER A 282 -10.56 1.61 -17.58
C SER A 282 -9.87 2.48 -16.55
N ALA A 283 -8.63 2.14 -16.15
CA ALA A 283 -7.85 2.96 -15.24
C ALA A 283 -7.62 4.36 -15.82
N GLY A 284 -7.15 4.45 -17.06
CA GLY A 284 -6.89 5.76 -17.68
C GLY A 284 -8.17 6.53 -18.04
N TYR A 285 -9.25 5.85 -18.40
CA TYR A 285 -10.58 6.45 -18.60
C TYR A 285 -11.10 7.12 -17.32
N ASN A 286 -10.87 6.51 -16.15
CA ASN A 286 -11.28 7.09 -14.87
C ASN A 286 -10.39 8.26 -14.45
N VAL A 287 -9.07 8.16 -14.65
CA VAL A 287 -8.12 9.25 -14.35
C VAL A 287 -8.44 10.48 -15.18
N GLN A 288 -8.75 10.34 -16.47
CA GLN A 288 -9.02 11.46 -17.38
C GLN A 288 -10.20 12.33 -16.93
N LYS A 289 -11.12 11.79 -16.11
CA LYS A 289 -12.30 12.51 -15.61
C LYS A 289 -12.02 13.41 -14.40
N LEU A 290 -10.82 13.35 -13.84
CA LEU A 290 -10.39 14.16 -12.70
C LEU A 290 -9.71 15.44 -13.18
N SER A 291 -9.64 16.46 -12.33
CA SER A 291 -8.83 17.66 -12.57
C SER A 291 -7.35 17.30 -12.64
N SER A 292 -6.54 18.09 -13.36
CA SER A 292 -5.10 17.83 -13.49
C SER A 292 -4.38 17.74 -12.14
N ALA A 293 -4.79 18.54 -11.15
CA ALA A 293 -4.25 18.47 -9.79
C ALA A 293 -4.57 17.12 -9.14
N THR A 294 -5.82 16.68 -9.22
CA THR A 294 -6.25 15.39 -8.66
C THR A 294 -5.60 14.21 -9.39
N GLN A 295 -5.44 14.27 -10.72
CA GLN A 295 -4.70 13.27 -11.50
C GLN A 295 -3.26 13.12 -11.03
N HIS A 296 -2.56 14.24 -10.83
CA HIS A 296 -1.17 14.21 -10.35
C HIS A 296 -1.07 13.65 -8.92
N THR A 297 -1.96 14.06 -8.01
CA THR A 297 -2.02 13.51 -6.64
C THR A 297 -2.31 12.00 -6.64
N LEU A 298 -3.22 11.56 -7.51
CA LEU A 298 -3.60 10.16 -7.67
C LEU A 298 -2.42 9.30 -8.15
N LEU A 299 -1.71 9.72 -9.20
CA LEU A 299 -0.52 9.00 -9.69
C LEU A 299 0.63 9.05 -8.67
N SER A 300 0.84 10.18 -8.01
CA SER A 300 1.87 10.35 -6.98
C SER A 300 1.66 9.41 -5.79
N THR A 301 0.41 9.09 -5.47
CA THR A 301 0.05 8.15 -4.40
C THR A 301 0.63 6.75 -4.65
N TYR A 302 0.65 6.27 -5.89
CA TYR A 302 1.25 4.97 -6.25
C TYR A 302 2.75 5.07 -6.51
N PHE A 303 3.18 6.01 -7.36
CA PHE A 303 4.51 6.01 -7.94
C PHE A 303 5.50 6.94 -7.25
N GLY A 304 5.01 7.92 -6.47
CA GLY A 304 5.85 8.86 -5.76
C GLY A 304 6.76 8.15 -4.75
N ARG A 305 8.05 8.46 -4.80
CA ARG A 305 9.05 7.85 -3.90
C ARG A 305 8.94 8.27 -2.45
N GLU A 306 8.61 9.53 -2.23
CA GLU A 306 8.52 10.12 -0.89
C GLU A 306 7.08 10.12 -0.41
N ALA A 307 6.19 10.68 -1.24
CA ALA A 307 4.77 10.87 -0.95
C ALA A 307 3.87 9.65 -1.20
N GLY A 308 4.34 8.66 -1.98
CA GLY A 308 3.55 7.50 -2.40
C GLY A 308 4.04 6.19 -1.81
N ILE A 309 3.58 5.08 -2.42
CA ILE A 309 3.91 3.71 -2.01
C ILE A 309 4.95 3.03 -2.92
N GLY A 310 5.54 3.76 -3.86
CA GLY A 310 6.72 3.33 -4.62
C GLY A 310 6.50 2.14 -5.56
N TYR A 311 5.35 2.05 -6.23
CA TYR A 311 5.12 1.05 -7.28
C TYR A 311 6.24 1.06 -8.32
N SER A 312 6.74 -0.14 -8.66
CA SER A 312 7.93 -0.33 -9.48
C SER A 312 7.80 -1.41 -10.56
N LEU A 313 6.75 -2.24 -10.49
CA LEU A 313 6.46 -3.29 -11.47
C LEU A 313 5.00 -3.18 -11.89
N CYS A 314 4.73 -2.82 -13.14
CA CYS A 314 3.37 -2.61 -13.63
C CYS A 314 3.09 -3.38 -14.90
N ARG A 315 1.81 -3.61 -15.18
CA ARG A 315 1.34 -4.38 -16.34
C ARG A 315 0.58 -3.47 -17.31
N VAL A 316 0.70 -3.76 -18.60
CA VAL A 316 0.04 -2.98 -19.67
C VAL A 316 -0.62 -3.96 -20.64
N PRO A 317 -1.95 -3.87 -20.83
CA PRO A 317 -2.63 -4.61 -21.88
C PRO A 317 -2.11 -4.26 -23.27
N MET A 318 -1.90 -5.26 -24.11
CA MET A 318 -1.65 -5.06 -25.54
C MET A 318 -2.98 -5.16 -26.29
N GLY A 319 -3.53 -4.01 -26.67
CA GLY A 319 -4.88 -3.88 -27.22
C GLY A 319 -5.94 -3.82 -26.13
N GLY A 320 -7.18 -4.16 -26.50
CA GLY A 320 -8.31 -4.17 -25.59
C GLY A 320 -8.33 -5.38 -24.65
N ALA A 321 -8.56 -5.09 -23.38
CA ALA A 321 -8.84 -6.03 -22.29
C ALA A 321 -10.32 -6.01 -21.95
N ASP A 322 -10.79 -6.90 -21.05
CA ASP A 322 -12.14 -6.80 -20.49
C ASP A 322 -12.39 -5.44 -19.81
N PHE A 323 -11.37 -4.94 -19.08
CA PHE A 323 -11.27 -3.56 -18.60
C PHE A 323 -10.87 -2.58 -19.71
N SER A 324 -11.71 -2.55 -20.74
CA SER A 324 -11.73 -1.55 -21.79
C SER A 324 -13.16 -1.12 -22.06
N VAL A 325 -13.32 -0.01 -22.79
CA VAL A 325 -14.65 0.53 -23.14
C VAL A 325 -15.27 -0.18 -24.37
N ARG A 326 -14.47 -0.98 -25.09
CA ARG A 326 -14.85 -1.78 -26.26
C ARG A 326 -13.80 -2.87 -26.50
N ALA A 327 -14.13 -3.89 -27.29
CA ALA A 327 -13.14 -4.81 -27.82
C ALA A 327 -12.39 -4.20 -29.01
N TYR A 328 -11.06 -4.38 -29.06
CA TYR A 328 -10.22 -3.98 -30.19
C TYR A 328 -8.82 -4.62 -30.13
N SER A 329 -8.14 -4.60 -31.27
CA SER A 329 -6.71 -4.86 -31.44
C SER A 329 -6.07 -3.74 -32.26
N TYR A 330 -4.75 -3.77 -32.42
CA TYR A 330 -4.01 -2.78 -33.21
C TYR A 330 -3.99 -3.07 -34.72
N ALA A 331 -4.51 -4.22 -35.16
CA ALA A 331 -4.37 -4.69 -36.54
C ALA A 331 -5.67 -5.35 -37.05
N GLU A 332 -6.75 -4.57 -37.15
CA GLU A 332 -8.08 -5.06 -37.52
C GLU A 332 -8.26 -5.37 -39.02
N THR A 333 -7.34 -4.96 -39.90
CA THR A 333 -7.46 -5.25 -41.35
C THR A 333 -7.24 -6.75 -41.59
N PRO A 334 -8.23 -7.47 -42.16
CA PRO A 334 -8.09 -8.90 -42.40
C PRO A 334 -6.91 -9.25 -43.31
N ASN A 335 -6.18 -10.33 -42.96
CA ASN A 335 -5.05 -10.87 -43.72
C ASN A 335 -3.86 -9.90 -43.91
N ASP A 336 -3.75 -8.84 -43.10
CA ASP A 336 -2.57 -7.98 -43.06
C ASP A 336 -1.43 -8.65 -42.28
N PHE A 337 -0.90 -9.76 -42.82
CA PHE A 337 0.15 -10.56 -42.17
C PHE A 337 1.46 -9.78 -41.93
N GLU A 338 1.72 -8.76 -42.76
CA GLU A 338 2.89 -7.88 -42.61
C GLU A 338 2.62 -6.67 -41.70
N LEU A 339 1.41 -6.56 -41.14
CA LEU A 339 1.01 -5.51 -40.19
C LEU A 339 1.25 -4.09 -40.70
N LYS A 340 1.04 -3.86 -42.01
CA LYS A 340 1.25 -2.55 -42.65
C LYS A 340 0.29 -1.48 -42.13
N LYS A 341 -0.88 -1.88 -41.63
CA LYS A 341 -1.91 -1.00 -41.07
C LYS A 341 -1.97 -1.06 -39.55
N PHE A 342 -0.95 -1.61 -38.89
CA PHE A 342 -0.86 -1.59 -37.43
C PHE A 342 -0.87 -0.15 -36.92
N ALA A 343 -1.76 0.15 -35.98
CA ALA A 343 -1.82 1.44 -35.32
C ALA A 343 -2.25 1.27 -33.85
N LEU A 344 -1.62 2.06 -32.98
CA LEU A 344 -2.10 2.20 -31.61
C LEU A 344 -3.52 2.79 -31.60
N ALA A 345 -4.32 2.37 -30.64
CA ALA A 345 -5.67 2.89 -30.50
C ALA A 345 -5.65 4.24 -29.75
N LYS A 346 -6.75 4.98 -29.80
CA LYS A 346 -6.89 6.22 -29.02
C LYS A 346 -6.72 5.96 -27.51
N GLU A 347 -7.13 4.78 -27.05
CA GLU A 347 -7.00 4.37 -25.65
C GLU A 347 -5.53 4.29 -25.21
N ASP A 348 -4.60 3.91 -26.09
CA ASP A 348 -3.17 3.98 -25.78
C ASP A 348 -2.66 5.42 -25.73
N LEU A 349 -3.00 6.21 -26.76
CA LEU A 349 -2.46 7.55 -26.98
C LEU A 349 -2.98 8.58 -25.97
N GLU A 350 -4.24 8.47 -25.58
CA GLU A 350 -4.93 9.42 -24.70
C GLU A 350 -4.91 8.98 -23.24
N TRP A 351 -4.85 7.67 -22.97
CA TRP A 351 -4.99 7.14 -21.61
C TRP A 351 -3.73 6.44 -21.13
N LYS A 352 -3.33 5.32 -21.75
CA LYS A 352 -2.25 4.50 -21.17
C LYS A 352 -0.88 5.19 -21.22
N ILE A 353 -0.45 5.63 -22.39
CA ILE A 353 0.89 6.20 -22.60
C ILE A 353 1.11 7.46 -21.74
N PRO A 354 0.22 8.46 -21.72
CA PRO A 354 0.43 9.66 -20.91
C PRO A 354 0.61 9.36 -19.41
N TYR A 355 -0.20 8.45 -18.85
CA TYR A 355 -0.11 8.12 -17.43
C TYR A 355 1.07 7.19 -17.11
N ILE A 356 1.49 6.32 -18.04
CA ILE A 356 2.73 5.55 -17.90
C ILE A 356 3.94 6.50 -17.86
N VAL A 357 4.01 7.47 -18.77
CA VAL A 357 5.11 8.45 -18.81
C VAL A 357 5.17 9.27 -17.52
N GLU A 358 4.03 9.69 -16.98
CA GLU A 358 3.98 10.39 -15.70
C GLU A 358 4.43 9.48 -14.54
N ALA A 359 3.98 8.23 -14.50
CA ALA A 359 4.43 7.25 -13.51
C ALA A 359 5.94 6.96 -13.59
N GLN A 360 6.51 6.92 -14.79
CA GLN A 360 7.96 6.78 -14.99
C GLN A 360 8.72 7.98 -14.42
N LYS A 361 8.22 9.21 -14.58
CA LYS A 361 8.82 10.41 -13.96
C LYS A 361 8.75 10.35 -12.44
N LEU A 362 7.56 10.06 -11.88
CA LEU A 362 7.34 9.99 -10.43
C LEU A 362 8.17 8.91 -9.73
N SER A 363 8.37 7.77 -10.39
CA SER A 363 9.22 6.68 -9.88
C SER A 363 10.74 6.96 -10.00
N GLY A 364 11.12 8.06 -10.66
CA GLY A 364 12.50 8.39 -10.99
C GLY A 364 13.13 7.38 -11.95
N GLN A 365 12.38 7.02 -13.00
CA GLN A 365 12.77 6.12 -14.09
C GLN A 365 13.10 4.68 -13.65
N ARG A 366 12.44 4.18 -12.59
CA ARG A 366 12.62 2.82 -12.06
C ARG A 366 11.46 1.86 -12.35
N LEU A 367 10.45 2.31 -13.10
CA LEU A 367 9.26 1.53 -13.40
C LEU A 367 9.56 0.48 -14.47
N GLN A 368 9.36 -0.79 -14.13
CA GLN A 368 9.37 -1.90 -15.09
C GLN A 368 7.97 -2.21 -15.56
N LEU A 369 7.82 -2.42 -16.86
CA LEU A 369 6.54 -2.72 -17.50
C LEU A 369 6.54 -4.13 -18.08
N ILE A 370 5.47 -4.88 -17.80
CA ILE A 370 5.14 -6.15 -18.43
C ILE A 370 3.98 -5.90 -19.41
N ALA A 371 4.15 -6.27 -20.67
CA ALA A 371 3.07 -6.23 -21.66
C ALA A 371 2.37 -7.58 -21.77
N SER A 372 1.05 -7.59 -21.91
CA SER A 372 0.28 -8.84 -22.04
C SER A 372 -0.88 -8.67 -23.01
N PRO A 373 -0.98 -9.46 -24.09
CA PRO A 373 -2.16 -9.44 -24.95
C PRO A 373 -3.26 -10.33 -24.36
N TRP A 374 -4.51 -9.86 -24.43
CA TRP A 374 -5.66 -10.73 -24.16
C TRP A 374 -5.96 -11.60 -25.37
N SER A 375 -5.85 -11.02 -26.57
CA SER A 375 -6.24 -11.70 -27.80
C SER A 375 -5.45 -11.17 -28.99
N PRO A 376 -5.12 -12.01 -29.99
CA PRO A 376 -4.76 -11.51 -31.31
C PRO A 376 -5.97 -10.88 -32.02
N PRO A 377 -5.76 -10.15 -33.13
CA PRO A 377 -6.85 -9.69 -33.99
C PRO A 377 -7.81 -10.83 -34.37
N GLY A 378 -9.11 -10.54 -34.43
CA GLY A 378 -10.15 -11.56 -34.66
C GLY A 378 -9.94 -12.39 -35.94
N TRP A 379 -9.42 -11.79 -37.01
CA TRP A 379 -9.17 -12.50 -38.26
C TRP A 379 -8.08 -13.58 -38.15
N MET A 380 -7.20 -13.50 -37.14
CA MET A 380 -6.20 -14.54 -36.85
C MET A 380 -6.77 -15.75 -36.09
N LYS A 381 -7.95 -15.60 -35.46
CA LYS A 381 -8.57 -16.64 -34.64
C LYS A 381 -9.52 -17.53 -35.43
N SER A 382 -9.67 -18.78 -35.01
CA SER A 382 -10.57 -19.77 -35.61
C SER A 382 -12.04 -19.34 -35.58
N ASN A 383 -12.45 -18.60 -34.56
CA ASN A 383 -13.80 -18.05 -34.45
C ASN A 383 -14.00 -16.71 -35.18
N GLY A 384 -12.95 -16.11 -35.76
CA GLY A 384 -13.05 -14.83 -36.47
C GLY A 384 -13.26 -13.58 -35.60
N HIS A 385 -13.27 -13.71 -34.27
CA HIS A 385 -13.66 -12.63 -33.35
C HIS A 385 -12.67 -12.50 -32.18
N THR A 386 -12.39 -11.27 -31.75
CA THR A 386 -11.52 -10.99 -30.58
C THR A 386 -12.11 -11.55 -29.27
N ILE A 387 -13.44 -11.54 -29.14
CA ILE A 387 -14.18 -12.12 -28.01
C ILE A 387 -14.60 -13.56 -28.36
N GLY A 388 -14.75 -14.38 -27.33
CA GLY A 388 -15.20 -15.76 -27.42
C GLY A 388 -14.04 -16.74 -27.58
N PHE A 389 -14.32 -17.98 -27.19
CA PHE A 389 -13.38 -19.08 -27.31
C PHE A 389 -12.94 -19.24 -28.77
N GLY A 390 -11.64 -19.37 -28.97
CA GLY A 390 -11.04 -19.59 -30.27
C GLY A 390 -9.55 -19.87 -30.11
N THR A 391 -8.98 -20.55 -31.09
CA THR A 391 -7.56 -20.86 -31.19
C THR A 391 -6.94 -20.06 -32.34
N MET A 392 -5.61 -19.92 -32.36
CA MET A 392 -4.91 -19.37 -33.51
C MET A 392 -5.16 -20.24 -34.75
N LYS A 393 -5.39 -19.64 -35.91
CA LYS A 393 -5.52 -20.36 -37.19
C LYS A 393 -4.18 -20.94 -37.65
N GLY A 394 -4.26 -22.04 -38.40
CA GLY A 394 -3.12 -22.61 -39.10
C GLY A 394 -2.11 -23.30 -38.19
N THR A 395 -0.93 -23.56 -38.74
CA THR A 395 0.16 -24.25 -38.05
C THR A 395 1.06 -23.28 -37.30
N LEU A 396 1.80 -23.78 -36.32
CA LEU A 396 2.70 -23.00 -35.46
C LEU A 396 3.72 -22.14 -36.23
N ARG A 397 4.31 -22.67 -37.31
CA ARG A 397 5.24 -21.94 -38.20
C ARG A 397 4.54 -21.25 -39.37
N GLY A 398 3.22 -21.22 -39.35
CA GLY A 398 2.39 -20.60 -40.37
C GLY A 398 2.30 -19.08 -40.24
N PRO A 399 1.62 -18.44 -41.20
CA PRO A 399 1.59 -16.97 -41.30
C PRO A 399 0.89 -16.31 -40.10
N TYR A 400 -0.09 -16.94 -39.46
CA TYR A 400 -0.82 -16.36 -38.33
C TYR A 400 0.05 -16.22 -37.07
N TYR A 401 0.73 -17.28 -36.64
CA TYR A 401 1.64 -17.24 -35.50
C TYR A 401 2.85 -16.33 -35.75
N GLN A 402 3.38 -16.30 -36.98
CA GLN A 402 4.47 -15.39 -37.34
C GLN A 402 4.00 -13.92 -37.32
N SER A 403 2.79 -13.64 -37.81
CA SER A 403 2.21 -12.29 -37.77
C SER A 403 1.92 -11.84 -36.34
N PHE A 404 1.46 -12.76 -35.49
CA PHE A 404 1.28 -12.45 -34.07
C PHE A 404 2.63 -12.16 -33.38
N ALA A 405 3.71 -12.85 -33.72
CA ALA A 405 5.05 -12.47 -33.24
C ALA A 405 5.49 -11.07 -33.72
N ARG A 406 5.19 -10.72 -35.00
CA ARG A 406 5.41 -9.34 -35.50
C ARG A 406 4.55 -8.31 -34.77
N TYR A 407 3.36 -8.69 -34.30
CA TYR A 407 2.47 -7.79 -33.56
C TYR A 407 3.10 -7.31 -32.25
N PHE A 408 3.84 -8.19 -31.55
CA PHE A 408 4.61 -7.81 -30.37
C PHE A 408 5.72 -6.80 -30.72
N ILE A 409 6.47 -7.04 -31.79
CA ILE A 409 7.49 -6.09 -32.26
C ILE A 409 6.86 -4.73 -32.57
N ARG A 410 5.80 -4.70 -33.39
CA ARG A 410 5.12 -3.44 -33.74
C ARG A 410 4.61 -2.70 -32.50
N PHE A 411 4.05 -3.42 -31.52
CA PHE A 411 3.65 -2.83 -30.24
C PHE A 411 4.84 -2.16 -29.52
N PHE A 412 5.97 -2.85 -29.37
CA PHE A 412 7.15 -2.27 -28.73
C PHE A 412 7.73 -1.09 -29.52
N GLU A 413 7.74 -1.17 -30.86
CA GLU A 413 8.19 -0.06 -31.72
C GLU A 413 7.34 1.19 -31.54
N GLU A 414 6.02 1.04 -31.56
CA GLU A 414 5.12 2.19 -31.41
C GLU A 414 5.19 2.78 -30.01
N TYR A 415 5.19 1.98 -28.94
CA TYR A 415 5.34 2.48 -27.57
C TYR A 415 6.70 3.17 -27.34
N GLN A 416 7.79 2.66 -27.94
CA GLN A 416 9.11 3.27 -27.83
C GLN A 416 9.15 4.68 -28.45
N LYS A 417 8.33 4.98 -29.47
CA LYS A 417 8.22 6.36 -30.03
C LYS A 417 7.71 7.37 -29.00
N HIS A 418 7.04 6.89 -27.96
CA HIS A 418 6.54 7.69 -26.85
C HIS A 418 7.39 7.57 -25.57
N ASN A 419 8.64 7.09 -25.70
CA ASN A 419 9.57 6.85 -24.60
C ASN A 419 9.10 5.82 -23.56
N VAL A 420 8.19 4.92 -23.95
CA VAL A 420 7.76 3.81 -23.09
C VAL A 420 8.44 2.52 -23.55
N THR A 421 9.17 1.90 -22.63
CA THR A 421 9.90 0.64 -22.88
C THR A 421 9.44 -0.44 -21.91
N PHE A 422 9.49 -1.69 -22.35
CA PHE A 422 9.03 -2.84 -21.58
C PHE A 422 10.20 -3.68 -21.10
N TRP A 423 10.10 -4.16 -19.86
CA TRP A 423 11.03 -5.14 -19.31
C TRP A 423 10.77 -6.53 -19.91
N GLY A 424 9.50 -6.88 -20.05
CA GLY A 424 9.10 -8.18 -20.58
C GLY A 424 7.67 -8.20 -21.08
N CYS A 425 7.25 -9.38 -21.54
CA CYS A 425 5.87 -9.64 -21.91
C CYS A 425 5.45 -11.07 -21.58
N THR A 426 4.16 -11.25 -21.32
CA THR A 426 3.53 -12.57 -21.26
C THR A 426 3.10 -13.00 -22.66
N LEU A 427 3.07 -14.30 -22.93
CA LEU A 427 2.68 -14.81 -24.25
C LEU A 427 1.21 -14.52 -24.58
N LEU A 428 0.34 -14.63 -23.58
CA LEU A 428 -1.10 -14.43 -23.67
C LEU A 428 -1.70 -14.41 -22.26
N ASN A 429 -2.63 -13.52 -21.99
CA ASN A 429 -3.41 -13.49 -20.74
C ASN A 429 -4.42 -14.65 -20.69
N GLU A 430 -4.48 -15.34 -19.55
CA GLU A 430 -5.41 -16.43 -19.24
C GLU A 430 -5.65 -17.41 -20.41
N PRO A 431 -4.58 -18.01 -20.93
CA PRO A 431 -4.62 -18.80 -22.15
C PRO A 431 -5.42 -20.10 -22.01
N PHE A 432 -5.79 -20.52 -20.80
CA PHE A 432 -6.62 -21.73 -20.60
C PHE A 432 -8.12 -21.42 -20.63
N VAL A 433 -8.54 -20.19 -20.33
CA VAL A 433 -9.93 -19.73 -20.48
C VAL A 433 -10.17 -19.17 -21.89
N GLY A 434 -9.35 -18.21 -22.31
CA GLY A 434 -9.27 -17.75 -23.69
C GLY A 434 -10.55 -17.16 -24.30
N ALA A 435 -11.40 -16.46 -23.53
CA ALA A 435 -12.74 -16.10 -23.99
C ALA A 435 -13.20 -14.62 -23.89
N LYS A 436 -12.66 -13.77 -23.00
CA LYS A 436 -13.29 -12.44 -22.73
C LYS A 436 -12.32 -11.27 -22.50
N PRO A 437 -11.96 -10.52 -23.55
CA PRO A 437 -11.46 -11.06 -24.82
C PRO A 437 -10.33 -12.06 -24.56
N GLY A 438 -10.04 -12.96 -25.50
CA GLY A 438 -9.15 -14.09 -25.19
C GLY A 438 -8.74 -14.91 -26.40
N MET A 439 -7.81 -15.84 -26.20
CA MET A 439 -7.58 -16.97 -27.12
C MET A 439 -7.11 -18.17 -26.29
N TYR A 440 -7.53 -19.38 -26.67
CA TYR A 440 -7.03 -20.60 -26.03
C TYR A 440 -5.63 -20.95 -26.56
N MET A 441 -4.69 -21.18 -25.66
CA MET A 441 -3.35 -21.66 -25.97
C MET A 441 -2.81 -22.56 -24.84
N ASN A 442 -2.77 -23.87 -25.05
CA ASN A 442 -2.22 -24.78 -24.05
C ASN A 442 -0.70 -24.57 -23.80
N ALA A 443 -0.19 -25.13 -22.70
CA ALA A 443 1.19 -24.96 -22.26
C ALA A 443 2.22 -25.46 -23.28
N THR A 444 1.95 -26.60 -23.94
CA THR A 444 2.77 -27.10 -25.04
C THR A 444 2.86 -26.11 -26.22
N THR A 445 1.75 -25.53 -26.65
CA THR A 445 1.73 -24.52 -27.72
C THR A 445 2.45 -23.24 -27.30
N GLN A 446 2.28 -22.81 -26.05
CA GLN A 446 3.02 -21.67 -25.49
C GLN A 446 4.54 -21.87 -25.59
N ARG A 447 5.05 -23.04 -25.14
CA ARG A 447 6.45 -23.43 -25.26
C ARG A 447 6.93 -23.37 -26.71
N GLU A 448 6.23 -24.09 -27.59
CA GLU A 448 6.68 -24.25 -28.96
C GLU A 448 6.61 -22.93 -29.74
N TRP A 449 5.57 -22.12 -29.52
CA TRP A 449 5.48 -20.80 -30.15
C TRP A 449 6.58 -19.86 -29.66
N ALA A 450 6.86 -19.84 -28.35
CA ALA A 450 7.93 -19.04 -27.79
C ALA A 450 9.29 -19.44 -28.37
N THR A 451 9.58 -20.73 -28.43
CA THR A 451 10.86 -21.28 -28.90
C THR A 451 11.05 -21.15 -30.40
N GLU A 452 10.03 -21.46 -31.20
CA GLU A 452 10.17 -21.59 -32.65
C GLU A 452 9.87 -20.32 -33.41
N VAL A 453 9.10 -19.39 -32.83
CA VAL A 453 8.59 -18.23 -33.56
C VAL A 453 8.89 -16.93 -32.82
N LEU A 454 8.36 -16.73 -31.62
CA LEU A 454 8.44 -15.42 -30.95
C LEU A 454 9.87 -15.04 -30.58
N ALA A 455 10.62 -15.92 -29.90
CA ALA A 455 12.00 -15.61 -29.50
C ALA A 455 12.94 -15.43 -30.71
N PRO A 456 12.92 -16.28 -31.76
CA PRO A 456 13.67 -16.01 -32.98
C PRO A 456 13.29 -14.67 -33.65
N THR A 457 12.01 -14.32 -33.65
CA THR A 457 11.51 -13.06 -34.23
C THR A 457 12.03 -11.86 -33.42
N LEU A 458 11.98 -11.91 -32.08
CA LEU A 458 12.54 -10.87 -31.20
C LEU A 458 14.05 -10.73 -31.38
N LYS A 459 14.79 -11.83 -31.49
CA LYS A 459 16.25 -11.85 -31.70
C LYS A 459 16.70 -11.11 -32.97
N GLN A 460 15.85 -11.07 -34.00
CA GLN A 460 16.10 -10.35 -35.25
C GLN A 460 15.73 -8.86 -35.18
N SER A 461 15.21 -8.41 -34.04
CA SER A 461 14.80 -7.02 -33.79
C SER A 461 15.68 -6.37 -32.72
N LYS A 462 15.47 -5.07 -32.48
CA LYS A 462 16.08 -4.36 -31.35
C LYS A 462 15.53 -4.77 -29.98
N PHE A 463 14.50 -5.62 -29.92
CA PHE A 463 13.86 -6.12 -28.69
C PHE A 463 14.31 -7.54 -28.31
N LYS A 464 15.49 -7.95 -28.77
CA LYS A 464 16.09 -9.27 -28.50
C LYS A 464 16.25 -9.59 -27.00
N ASP A 465 16.31 -8.56 -26.16
CA ASP A 465 16.52 -8.67 -24.70
C ASP A 465 15.20 -8.64 -23.90
N THR A 466 14.04 -8.62 -24.57
CA THR A 466 12.73 -8.67 -23.92
C THR A 466 12.55 -9.99 -23.16
N VAL A 467 12.21 -9.89 -21.87
CA VAL A 467 11.95 -11.05 -21.02
C VAL A 467 10.62 -11.70 -21.39
N LEU A 468 10.65 -12.98 -21.78
CA LEU A 468 9.45 -13.76 -22.08
C LEU A 468 8.93 -14.49 -20.86
N MET A 469 7.64 -14.34 -20.61
CA MET A 469 6.89 -15.00 -19.54
C MET A 469 5.74 -15.81 -20.11
N ALA A 470 5.43 -16.96 -19.53
CA ALA A 470 4.33 -17.82 -19.95
C ALA A 470 3.41 -18.14 -18.76
N HIS A 471 2.42 -19.02 -19.01
CA HIS A 471 1.33 -19.34 -18.10
C HIS A 471 0.28 -18.24 -17.99
N ASP A 472 0.56 -17.14 -17.27
CA ASP A 472 -0.32 -15.97 -17.09
C ASP A 472 -1.80 -16.32 -16.80
N ASP A 473 -1.99 -17.32 -15.93
CA ASP A 473 -3.29 -17.85 -15.50
C ASP A 473 -3.21 -18.29 -14.02
N ASN A 474 -4.23 -18.94 -13.51
CA ASN A 474 -4.41 -19.20 -12.09
C ASN A 474 -3.35 -20.11 -11.43
N ARG A 475 -3.05 -19.83 -10.15
CA ARG A 475 -2.05 -20.60 -9.37
C ARG A 475 -2.36 -22.10 -9.22
N ASN A 476 -3.62 -22.53 -9.38
CA ASN A 476 -4.01 -23.93 -9.22
C ASN A 476 -3.41 -24.86 -10.30
N ASN A 477 -3.21 -24.38 -11.52
CA ASN A 477 -2.68 -25.18 -12.65
C ASN A 477 -1.27 -24.77 -13.10
N VAL A 478 -0.65 -23.77 -12.45
CA VAL A 478 0.70 -23.29 -12.80
C VAL A 478 1.78 -24.37 -12.75
N LEU A 479 1.69 -25.33 -11.83
CA LEU A 479 2.68 -26.42 -11.74
C LEU A 479 2.63 -27.35 -12.96
N GLU A 480 1.43 -27.77 -13.36
CA GLU A 480 1.24 -28.62 -14.54
C GLU A 480 1.72 -27.88 -15.80
N SER A 481 1.36 -26.60 -15.91
CA SER A 481 1.83 -25.73 -16.98
C SER A 481 3.36 -25.59 -16.99
N ALA A 482 4.02 -25.46 -15.84
CA ALA A 482 5.47 -25.37 -15.75
C ALA A 482 6.18 -26.62 -16.27
N ILE A 483 5.64 -27.81 -15.94
CA ILE A 483 6.16 -29.10 -16.40
C ILE A 483 6.10 -29.18 -17.92
N GLU A 484 4.99 -28.76 -18.54
CA GLU A 484 4.87 -28.75 -20.00
C GLU A 484 5.74 -27.67 -20.67
N ILE A 485 5.75 -26.47 -20.09
CA ILE A 485 6.46 -25.30 -20.65
C ILE A 485 7.97 -25.51 -20.63
N PHE A 486 8.51 -25.99 -19.52
CA PHE A 486 9.95 -26.17 -19.37
C PHE A 486 10.38 -27.60 -19.71
N GLY A 487 9.64 -28.61 -19.28
CA GLY A 487 9.99 -30.01 -19.52
C GLY A 487 11.46 -30.30 -19.19
N ASN A 488 12.17 -30.93 -20.12
CA ASN A 488 13.62 -31.17 -20.04
C ASN A 488 14.45 -30.14 -20.83
N GLN A 489 13.89 -28.98 -21.18
CA GLN A 489 14.62 -27.97 -21.96
C GLN A 489 15.71 -27.30 -21.11
N THR A 490 16.94 -27.33 -21.60
CA THR A 490 18.07 -26.60 -21.01
C THR A 490 18.06 -25.12 -21.40
N ASP A 491 17.64 -24.81 -22.63
CA ASP A 491 17.72 -23.46 -23.22
C ASP A 491 16.34 -22.87 -23.56
N SER A 492 15.39 -22.96 -22.63
CA SER A 492 14.08 -22.33 -22.82
C SER A 492 14.20 -20.80 -22.88
N PRO A 493 13.64 -20.13 -23.91
CA PRO A 493 13.64 -18.66 -23.99
C PRO A 493 12.68 -18.01 -22.99
N ILE A 494 11.77 -18.80 -22.39
CA ILE A 494 10.86 -18.35 -21.35
C ILE A 494 11.68 -18.24 -20.04
N SER A 495 11.74 -17.03 -19.50
CA SER A 495 12.59 -16.70 -18.36
C SER A 495 11.91 -16.94 -17.00
N GLY A 496 10.57 -16.97 -16.98
CA GLY A 496 9.77 -17.19 -15.79
C GLY A 496 8.31 -17.43 -16.13
N LEU A 497 7.52 -17.69 -15.10
CA LEU A 497 6.06 -17.82 -15.21
C LEU A 497 5.39 -16.69 -14.44
N THR A 498 4.29 -16.19 -15.01
CA THR A 498 3.34 -15.35 -14.30
C THR A 498 2.13 -16.17 -13.90
N PHE A 499 1.48 -15.80 -12.79
CA PHE A 499 0.26 -16.46 -12.31
C PHE A 499 -0.73 -15.48 -11.68
N HIS A 500 -1.99 -15.88 -11.60
CA HIS A 500 -3.14 -15.08 -11.14
C HIS A 500 -3.71 -15.60 -9.81
N TRP A 501 -4.37 -14.71 -9.06
CA TRP A 501 -4.87 -14.96 -7.72
C TRP A 501 -6.23 -15.71 -7.63
N TYR A 502 -7.04 -15.73 -8.69
CA TYR A 502 -8.46 -16.12 -8.64
C TYR A 502 -8.75 -17.60 -8.33
N SER A 503 -7.73 -18.36 -7.93
CA SER A 503 -7.84 -19.65 -7.26
C SER A 503 -7.12 -19.59 -5.91
N PHE A 504 -7.90 -19.50 -4.82
CA PHE A 504 -7.34 -19.35 -3.46
C PHE A 504 -6.42 -20.51 -3.07
N GLY A 505 -5.28 -20.19 -2.42
CA GLY A 505 -4.34 -21.18 -1.90
C GLY A 505 -3.26 -21.57 -2.92
N TYR A 506 -2.93 -22.88 -2.99
CA TYR A 506 -1.98 -23.47 -3.94
C TYR A 506 -0.55 -22.90 -3.93
N TYR A 507 -0.13 -22.23 -2.85
CA TYR A 507 1.21 -21.64 -2.76
C TYR A 507 2.34 -22.68 -2.91
N ASP A 508 2.13 -23.91 -2.42
CA ASP A 508 3.11 -25.01 -2.54
C ASP A 508 3.45 -25.36 -3.99
N ASN A 509 2.55 -25.09 -4.96
CA ASN A 509 2.85 -25.26 -6.38
C ASN A 509 4.05 -24.39 -6.80
N LEU A 510 4.14 -23.17 -6.29
CA LEU A 510 5.24 -22.25 -6.60
C LEU A 510 6.58 -22.78 -6.06
N SER A 511 6.59 -23.29 -4.83
CA SER A 511 7.77 -23.93 -4.23
C SER A 511 8.21 -25.19 -4.97
N ARG A 512 7.27 -26.00 -5.45
CA ARG A 512 7.56 -27.17 -6.30
C ARG A 512 8.14 -26.75 -7.65
N ILE A 513 7.61 -25.69 -8.27
CA ILE A 513 8.17 -25.14 -9.51
C ILE A 513 9.60 -24.67 -9.28
N HIS A 514 9.86 -23.88 -8.24
CA HIS A 514 11.22 -23.43 -7.93
C HIS A 514 12.18 -24.60 -7.70
N SER A 515 11.72 -25.66 -7.02
CA SER A 515 12.54 -26.87 -6.80
C SER A 515 12.91 -27.59 -8.10
N MET A 516 12.01 -27.61 -9.08
CA MET A 516 12.23 -28.25 -10.39
C MET A 516 12.99 -27.35 -11.36
N PHE A 517 12.74 -26.04 -11.31
CA PHE A 517 13.22 -25.04 -12.26
C PHE A 517 13.78 -23.80 -11.52
N PRO A 518 14.87 -23.94 -10.74
CA PRO A 518 15.32 -22.90 -9.80
C PRO A 518 15.77 -21.59 -10.46
N ASN A 519 16.11 -21.64 -11.75
CA ASN A 519 16.51 -20.47 -12.54
C ASN A 519 15.33 -19.73 -13.18
N LYS A 520 14.09 -20.16 -12.95
CA LYS A 520 12.87 -19.55 -13.51
C LYS A 520 12.18 -18.75 -12.41
N PHE A 521 11.98 -17.45 -12.65
CA PHE A 521 11.28 -16.60 -11.68
C PHE A 521 9.77 -16.81 -11.74
N LEU A 522 9.09 -16.43 -10.66
CA LEU A 522 7.64 -16.49 -10.51
C LEU A 522 7.12 -15.09 -10.14
N ILE A 523 6.05 -14.61 -10.77
CA ILE A 523 5.43 -13.31 -10.49
C ILE A 523 3.91 -13.48 -10.42
N GLY A 524 3.29 -13.01 -9.33
CA GLY A 524 1.85 -12.80 -9.30
C GLY A 524 1.52 -11.60 -10.19
N ALA A 525 1.00 -11.82 -11.40
CA ALA A 525 0.85 -10.77 -12.41
C ALA A 525 -0.55 -10.14 -12.46
N GLU A 526 -1.50 -10.73 -11.75
CA GLU A 526 -2.85 -10.22 -11.65
C GLU A 526 -3.55 -10.72 -10.37
N ALA A 527 -4.11 -9.78 -9.61
CA ALA A 527 -4.97 -10.06 -8.49
C ALA A 527 -6.00 -8.95 -8.33
N SER A 528 -7.26 -9.31 -8.09
CA SER A 528 -8.30 -8.34 -7.75
C SER A 528 -9.30 -8.90 -6.78
N ALA A 529 -9.66 -8.12 -5.76
CA ALA A 529 -10.79 -8.47 -4.91
C ALA A 529 -12.13 -8.19 -5.62
N GLY A 530 -13.19 -8.82 -5.12
CA GLY A 530 -14.55 -8.61 -5.62
C GLY A 530 -14.80 -9.16 -7.03
N PHE A 531 -14.08 -10.22 -7.42
CA PHE A 531 -14.21 -10.86 -8.73
C PHE A 531 -15.42 -11.80 -8.82
N GLU A 532 -15.86 -12.39 -7.70
CA GLU A 532 -16.92 -13.40 -7.71
C GLU A 532 -17.86 -13.40 -6.50
N GLY A 533 -18.95 -14.16 -6.63
CA GLY A 533 -19.89 -14.49 -5.56
C GLY A 533 -20.65 -13.31 -4.99
N ALA A 534 -21.11 -13.44 -3.74
CA ALA A 534 -21.81 -12.39 -3.00
C ALA A 534 -20.92 -11.16 -2.70
N GLN A 535 -19.61 -11.28 -2.94
CA GLN A 535 -18.63 -10.22 -2.77
C GLN A 535 -18.31 -9.52 -4.08
N LYS A 536 -19.03 -9.75 -5.19
CA LYS A 536 -18.69 -9.14 -6.48
C LYS A 536 -18.82 -7.60 -6.48
N GLY A 537 -17.87 -6.91 -7.12
CA GLY A 537 -17.86 -5.47 -7.32
C GLY A 537 -17.21 -4.66 -6.18
N VAL A 538 -17.31 -3.34 -6.27
CA VAL A 538 -16.69 -2.40 -5.31
C VAL A 538 -17.32 -2.52 -3.91
N SER A 539 -16.48 -2.52 -2.88
CA SER A 539 -16.90 -2.49 -1.47
C SER A 539 -16.04 -1.47 -0.72
N LEU A 540 -16.57 -0.25 -0.57
CA LEU A 540 -15.83 0.87 0.00
C LEU A 540 -15.53 0.64 1.48
N GLY A 541 -14.26 0.70 1.86
CA GLY A 541 -13.81 0.53 3.24
C GLY A 541 -13.86 -0.91 3.74
N ASN A 542 -13.69 -1.91 2.87
CA ASN A 542 -13.71 -3.33 3.23
C ASN A 542 -12.36 -3.82 3.76
N TRP A 543 -12.30 -4.18 5.04
CA TRP A 543 -11.09 -4.66 5.72
C TRP A 543 -10.72 -6.08 5.33
N ASP A 544 -11.71 -6.96 5.14
CA ASP A 544 -11.45 -8.37 4.81
C ASP A 544 -10.72 -8.51 3.47
N ARG A 545 -11.00 -7.63 2.49
CA ARG A 545 -10.24 -7.55 1.23
C ARG A 545 -8.78 -7.14 1.44
N ALA A 546 -8.50 -6.26 2.40
CA ALA A 546 -7.13 -5.92 2.77
C ALA A 546 -6.39 -7.12 3.37
N VAL A 547 -7.05 -7.87 4.26
CA VAL A 547 -6.50 -9.12 4.83
C VAL A 547 -6.23 -10.15 3.72
N GLN A 548 -7.12 -10.28 2.75
CA GLN A 548 -6.94 -11.16 1.59
C GLN A 548 -5.69 -10.78 0.78
N TYR A 549 -5.52 -9.52 0.40
CA TYR A 549 -4.31 -9.03 -0.29
C TYR A 549 -3.04 -9.28 0.54
N GLY A 550 -3.07 -8.94 1.83
CA GLY A 550 -1.93 -9.15 2.71
C GLY A 550 -1.51 -10.62 2.80
N ARG A 551 -2.48 -11.52 2.95
CA ARG A 551 -2.22 -12.97 3.04
C ARG A 551 -1.71 -13.54 1.73
N ASP A 552 -2.28 -13.12 0.61
CA ASP A 552 -1.85 -13.58 -0.71
C ASP A 552 -0.42 -13.16 -1.03
N ILE A 553 -0.08 -11.88 -0.80
CA ILE A 553 1.27 -11.36 -0.99
C ILE A 553 2.27 -12.10 -0.08
N ILE A 554 1.93 -12.36 1.19
CA ILE A 554 2.80 -13.12 2.10
C ILE A 554 2.97 -14.56 1.60
N GLY A 555 1.89 -15.24 1.24
CA GLY A 555 1.93 -16.62 0.75
C GLY A 555 2.78 -16.77 -0.51
N ASP A 556 2.63 -15.84 -1.45
CA ASP A 556 3.43 -15.78 -2.68
C ASP A 556 4.92 -15.56 -2.38
N LEU A 557 5.24 -14.55 -1.57
CA LEU A 557 6.62 -14.24 -1.22
C LEU A 557 7.28 -15.36 -0.40
N GLN A 558 6.53 -16.07 0.45
CA GLN A 558 7.04 -17.25 1.16
C GLN A 558 7.34 -18.42 0.21
N ASN A 559 6.69 -18.45 -0.97
CA ASN A 559 6.80 -19.53 -1.94
C ASN A 559 7.45 -19.06 -3.26
N TRP A 560 8.55 -18.33 -3.15
CA TRP A 560 9.45 -17.97 -4.26
C TRP A 560 8.91 -16.97 -5.29
N ALA A 561 7.72 -16.39 -5.10
CA ALA A 561 7.31 -15.27 -5.93
C ALA A 561 8.28 -14.09 -5.75
N THR A 562 8.58 -13.44 -6.86
CA THR A 562 9.51 -12.30 -6.95
C THR A 562 8.78 -10.97 -7.10
N GLY A 563 7.49 -10.98 -7.42
CA GLY A 563 6.69 -9.75 -7.50
C GLY A 563 5.21 -10.03 -7.45
N TRP A 564 4.42 -8.98 -7.26
CA TRP A 564 2.97 -9.04 -7.15
C TRP A 564 2.33 -7.79 -7.77
N ILE A 565 1.36 -7.98 -8.65
CA ILE A 565 0.73 -6.92 -9.44
C ILE A 565 -0.78 -6.95 -9.19
N ASP A 566 -1.30 -5.86 -8.61
CA ASP A 566 -2.74 -5.59 -8.50
C ASP A 566 -3.36 -5.44 -9.89
N TRP A 567 -4.66 -5.68 -10.02
CA TRP A 567 -5.26 -5.64 -11.35
C TRP A 567 -5.41 -4.21 -11.88
N ASN A 568 -6.56 -3.58 -11.69
CA ASN A 568 -6.77 -2.21 -12.16
C ASN A 568 -6.17 -1.21 -11.16
N LEU A 569 -5.28 -0.33 -11.61
CA LEU A 569 -4.77 0.75 -10.75
C LEU A 569 -5.91 1.60 -10.15
N PHE A 570 -6.92 1.87 -10.97
CA PHE A 570 -8.08 2.70 -10.60
C PHE A 570 -9.36 2.16 -11.26
N LEU A 571 -10.46 2.15 -10.52
CA LEU A 571 -11.81 1.93 -11.05
C LEU A 571 -12.77 3.01 -10.53
N ASP A 572 -13.94 3.15 -11.13
CA ASP A 572 -15.00 4.01 -10.59
C ASP A 572 -15.79 3.29 -9.47
N GLN A 573 -16.76 3.99 -8.87
CA GLN A 573 -17.62 3.44 -7.83
C GLN A 573 -18.48 2.23 -8.26
N ASN A 574 -18.60 1.97 -9.58
CA ASN A 574 -19.29 0.79 -10.11
C ASN A 574 -18.31 -0.37 -10.38
N GLY A 575 -17.00 -0.16 -10.23
CA GLY A 575 -15.99 -1.17 -10.54
C GLY A 575 -15.66 -1.27 -12.02
N GLY A 576 -15.82 -0.19 -12.79
CA GLY A 576 -15.66 -0.16 -14.23
C GLY A 576 -14.91 1.07 -14.76
N PRO A 577 -15.06 1.38 -16.07
CA PRO A 577 -15.86 0.66 -17.05
C PRO A 577 -15.32 -0.75 -17.35
N ASN A 578 -16.17 -1.64 -17.86
CA ASN A 578 -15.77 -2.97 -18.32
C ASN A 578 -16.77 -3.40 -19.40
N PHE A 579 -16.34 -3.56 -20.65
CA PHE A 579 -17.29 -3.74 -21.76
C PHE A 579 -17.99 -5.11 -21.75
N VAL A 580 -17.50 -6.08 -20.97
CA VAL A 580 -18.13 -7.39 -20.76
C VAL A 580 -18.92 -7.48 -19.45
N ASN A 581 -19.14 -6.34 -18.77
CA ASN A 581 -19.86 -6.23 -17.49
C ASN A 581 -19.26 -7.08 -16.37
N ASN A 582 -17.93 -7.29 -16.38
CA ASN A 582 -17.21 -8.00 -15.33
C ASN A 582 -16.65 -7.05 -14.26
N PHE A 583 -17.52 -6.29 -13.61
CA PHE A 583 -17.11 -5.31 -12.60
C PHE A 583 -16.52 -5.96 -11.34
N ILE A 584 -15.45 -5.36 -10.81
CA ILE A 584 -14.68 -5.82 -9.65
C ILE A 584 -14.25 -4.62 -8.78
N ASP A 585 -13.47 -4.85 -7.72
CA ASP A 585 -12.90 -3.76 -6.89
C ASP A 585 -11.52 -3.32 -7.38
N ALA A 586 -11.02 -2.20 -6.85
CA ALA A 586 -9.63 -1.77 -7.02
C ALA A 586 -9.09 -1.18 -5.71
N ALA A 587 -7.78 -1.11 -5.55
CA ALA A 587 -7.17 -0.47 -4.38
C ALA A 587 -7.49 1.04 -4.27
N ILE A 588 -7.78 1.70 -5.38
CA ILE A 588 -8.28 3.07 -5.41
C ILE A 588 -9.54 3.18 -6.26
N ILE A 589 -10.57 3.84 -5.70
CA ILE A 589 -11.85 4.10 -6.34
C ILE A 589 -12.00 5.59 -6.67
N VAL A 590 -12.26 5.92 -7.92
CA VAL A 590 -12.43 7.29 -8.42
C VAL A 590 -13.88 7.74 -8.27
N ASN A 591 -14.07 8.92 -7.68
CA ASN A 591 -15.34 9.64 -7.65
C ASN A 591 -15.19 10.98 -8.40
N ALA A 592 -15.23 10.90 -9.73
CA ALA A 592 -15.05 12.06 -10.59
C ALA A 592 -16.11 13.16 -10.39
N LYS A 593 -17.31 12.83 -9.90
CA LYS A 593 -18.37 13.82 -9.63
C LYS A 593 -17.93 14.89 -8.63
N ASN A 594 -17.09 14.51 -7.66
CA ASN A 594 -16.60 15.40 -6.61
C ASN A 594 -15.10 15.73 -6.78
N ASP A 595 -14.50 15.38 -7.92
CA ASP A 595 -13.05 15.47 -8.15
C ASP A 595 -12.21 14.84 -7.01
N GLU A 596 -12.65 13.69 -6.51
CA GLU A 596 -12.00 12.98 -5.38
C GLU A 596 -11.79 11.50 -5.71
N PHE A 597 -10.93 10.85 -4.94
CA PHE A 597 -10.73 9.41 -4.97
C PHE A 597 -10.60 8.83 -3.57
N TYR A 598 -10.86 7.53 -3.45
CA TYR A 598 -10.88 6.79 -2.20
C TYR A 598 -9.79 5.75 -2.19
N LYS A 599 -8.85 5.87 -1.25
CA LYS A 599 -7.86 4.81 -0.99
C LYS A 599 -8.50 3.77 -0.08
N GLN A 600 -8.69 2.58 -0.63
CA GLN A 600 -9.31 1.45 0.05
C GLN A 600 -8.35 0.85 1.09
N PRO A 601 -8.83 0.09 2.09
CA PRO A 601 -7.96 -0.68 2.97
C PRO A 601 -6.93 -1.57 2.20
N THR A 602 -7.30 -2.09 1.04
CA THR A 602 -6.43 -2.84 0.12
C THR A 602 -5.22 -2.05 -0.35
N PHE A 603 -5.35 -0.75 -0.63
CA PHE A 603 -4.21 0.13 -0.94
C PHE A 603 -3.15 0.08 0.17
N TYR A 604 -3.59 0.17 1.42
CA TYR A 604 -2.69 0.15 2.57
C TYR A 604 -2.11 -1.23 2.85
N ALA A 605 -2.81 -2.31 2.50
CA ALA A 605 -2.26 -3.66 2.56
C ALA A 605 -1.06 -3.79 1.60
N VAL A 606 -1.21 -3.38 0.33
CA VAL A 606 -0.10 -3.42 -0.63
C VAL A 606 1.03 -2.48 -0.23
N ALA A 607 0.70 -1.30 0.33
CA ALA A 607 1.69 -0.33 0.79
C ALA A 607 2.67 -0.87 1.84
N HIS A 608 2.25 -1.82 2.69
CA HIS A 608 3.14 -2.49 3.66
C HIS A 608 4.25 -3.32 2.99
N PHE A 609 4.10 -3.65 1.71
CA PHE A 609 5.12 -4.34 0.92
C PHE A 609 5.83 -3.37 -0.01
N SER A 610 5.09 -2.73 -0.92
CA SER A 610 5.67 -1.91 -2.00
C SER A 610 6.54 -0.77 -1.49
N ARG A 611 6.13 -0.10 -0.41
CA ARG A 611 6.84 1.07 0.13
C ARG A 611 8.18 0.71 0.76
N PHE A 612 8.24 -0.47 1.37
CA PHE A 612 9.32 -0.83 2.28
C PHE A 612 10.18 -2.01 1.80
N ILE A 613 9.76 -2.71 0.75
CA ILE A 613 10.48 -3.80 0.10
C ILE A 613 10.79 -3.34 -1.34
N PRO A 614 11.75 -2.42 -1.53
CA PRO A 614 12.10 -1.94 -2.87
C PRO A 614 12.66 -3.08 -3.74
N PRO A 615 12.70 -2.91 -5.07
CA PRO A 615 13.37 -3.86 -5.97
C PRO A 615 14.78 -4.22 -5.49
N GLN A 616 15.18 -5.46 -5.75
CA GLN A 616 16.44 -6.06 -5.28
C GLN A 616 16.51 -6.35 -3.77
N SER A 617 15.42 -6.15 -3.02
CA SER A 617 15.32 -6.72 -1.66
C SER A 617 15.36 -8.25 -1.73
N GLU A 618 16.03 -8.87 -0.76
CA GLU A 618 16.17 -10.33 -0.71
C GLU A 618 15.35 -10.88 0.44
N ARG A 619 14.52 -11.91 0.18
CA ARG A 619 13.82 -12.61 1.24
C ARG A 619 14.82 -13.34 2.12
N ILE A 620 14.63 -13.26 3.43
CA ILE A 620 15.45 -13.96 4.42
C ILE A 620 14.59 -14.88 5.28
N ASP A 621 15.24 -15.88 5.87
CA ASP A 621 14.57 -16.88 6.69
C ASP A 621 13.99 -16.29 7.97
N ALA A 622 12.77 -16.71 8.28
CA ALA A 622 12.06 -16.37 9.49
C ALA A 622 11.14 -17.52 9.88
N THR A 623 11.19 -17.96 11.14
CA THR A 623 10.42 -19.11 11.64
C THR A 623 9.92 -18.85 13.04
N PHE A 624 8.81 -19.50 13.43
CA PHE A 624 8.41 -19.51 14.83
C PHE A 624 9.43 -20.29 15.65
N GLU A 625 9.81 -19.74 16.80
CA GLU A 625 10.56 -20.46 17.82
C GLU A 625 9.57 -21.24 18.67
N THR A 626 9.46 -22.55 18.42
CA THR A 626 8.64 -23.44 19.23
C THR A 626 9.24 -23.60 20.62
N PRO A 627 8.45 -23.51 21.70
CA PRO A 627 8.91 -23.92 23.01
C PRO A 627 9.37 -25.39 22.96
N THR A 628 10.50 -25.69 23.60
CA THR A 628 11.18 -27.00 23.66
C THR A 628 10.29 -28.20 24.06
N LEU A 629 9.08 -27.98 24.57
CA LEU A 629 8.13 -29.04 24.92
C LEU A 629 7.40 -29.65 23.71
N LEU A 630 7.18 -28.89 22.62
CA LEU A 630 6.53 -29.41 21.40
C LEU A 630 7.48 -30.28 20.56
N GLU A 631 8.80 -30.07 20.71
CA GLU A 631 9.85 -30.88 20.10
C GLU A 631 9.88 -32.33 20.63
N TYR A 632 9.43 -32.53 21.89
CA TYR A 632 9.38 -33.84 22.55
C TYR A 632 8.09 -34.64 22.27
N PHE A 633 7.02 -33.99 21.80
CA PHE A 633 5.74 -34.64 21.50
C PHE A 633 5.20 -34.28 20.11
N PRO A 634 5.87 -34.71 19.01
CA PRO A 634 5.45 -34.40 17.64
C PRO A 634 4.04 -34.91 17.30
N ALA A 635 3.53 -35.91 18.03
CA ALA A 635 2.16 -36.40 17.89
C ALA A 635 1.08 -35.35 18.24
N VAL A 636 1.38 -34.40 19.13
CA VAL A 636 0.42 -33.35 19.53
C VAL A 636 0.25 -32.28 18.43
N SER A 637 1.31 -32.00 17.66
CA SER A 637 1.29 -31.06 16.53
C SER A 637 0.46 -31.55 15.34
N LEU A 638 0.29 -32.87 15.18
CA LEU A 638 -0.48 -33.48 14.09
C LEU A 638 -2.00 -33.44 14.34
N TYR A 639 -2.42 -33.39 15.60
CA TYR A 639 -3.85 -33.42 15.96
C TYR A 639 -4.48 -32.04 16.18
N PHE A 640 -3.66 -31.01 16.39
CA PHE A 640 -4.12 -29.64 16.62
C PHE A 640 -3.27 -28.64 15.82
N PRO A 641 -3.53 -28.43 14.52
CA PRO A 641 -3.00 -27.27 13.84
C PRO A 641 -3.65 -26.03 14.47
N SER A 642 -3.00 -25.45 15.48
CA SER A 642 -3.37 -24.11 15.92
C SER A 642 -3.10 -23.19 14.72
N PRO A 643 -4.11 -22.50 14.17
CA PRO A 643 -3.88 -21.62 13.04
C PRO A 643 -2.83 -20.59 13.45
N ASN A 644 -1.76 -20.48 12.64
CA ASN A 644 -0.68 -19.54 12.91
C ASN A 644 -1.29 -18.18 13.27
N PRO A 645 -1.04 -17.64 14.48
CA PRO A 645 -1.75 -16.46 14.96
C PRO A 645 -1.40 -15.19 14.16
N VAL A 646 -0.36 -15.26 13.34
CA VAL A 646 0.18 -14.20 12.49
C VAL A 646 0.80 -14.81 11.23
N ASP A 647 0.50 -14.24 10.06
CA ASP A 647 1.22 -14.48 8.81
C ASP A 647 2.40 -13.49 8.72
N PHE A 648 3.57 -13.92 8.25
CA PHE A 648 4.73 -13.04 8.21
C PHE A 648 5.74 -13.37 7.12
N VAL A 649 6.53 -12.36 6.71
CA VAL A 649 7.66 -12.53 5.79
C VAL A 649 8.75 -11.51 6.11
N ALA A 650 10.02 -11.91 5.97
CA ALA A 650 11.17 -11.07 6.29
C ALA A 650 12.09 -10.86 5.09
N PHE A 651 12.73 -9.69 5.04
CA PHE A 651 13.61 -9.24 3.96
C PHE A 651 14.85 -8.54 4.49
N GLN A 652 15.90 -8.54 3.67
CA GLN A 652 16.95 -7.55 3.73
C GLN A 652 16.90 -6.62 2.51
N THR A 653 16.95 -5.30 2.73
CA THR A 653 16.72 -4.31 1.67
C THR A 653 18.01 -3.57 1.26
N PRO A 654 18.23 -3.30 -0.04
CA PRO A 654 19.36 -2.51 -0.51
C PRO A 654 19.14 -0.99 -0.30
N PRO A 655 20.21 -0.17 -0.34
CA PRO A 655 21.62 -0.55 -0.39
C PRO A 655 22.22 -0.84 1.00
N HIS A 656 21.54 -0.46 2.08
CA HIS A 656 22.10 -0.47 3.44
C HIS A 656 21.91 -1.80 4.19
N GLY A 657 21.13 -2.74 3.66
CA GLY A 657 20.86 -4.03 4.28
C GLY A 657 19.89 -3.96 5.45
N ASN A 658 18.93 -3.03 5.45
CA ASN A 658 17.94 -2.93 6.53
C ASN A 658 17.14 -4.24 6.61
N ARG A 659 16.83 -4.70 7.82
CA ARG A 659 15.94 -5.85 8.02
C ARG A 659 14.52 -5.36 8.08
N VAL A 660 13.66 -5.98 7.31
CA VAL A 660 12.25 -5.64 7.19
C VAL A 660 11.44 -6.90 7.47
N MET A 661 10.38 -6.78 8.25
CA MET A 661 9.41 -7.84 8.42
C MET A 661 8.00 -7.29 8.33
N VAL A 662 7.17 -7.95 7.52
CA VAL A 662 5.74 -7.68 7.43
C VAL A 662 5.00 -8.72 8.26
N LEU A 663 4.05 -8.27 9.09
CA LEU A 663 3.17 -9.11 9.89
C LEU A 663 1.71 -8.80 9.59
N LEU A 664 0.92 -9.85 9.44
CA LEU A 664 -0.53 -9.80 9.35
C LEU A 664 -1.14 -10.65 10.46
N SER A 665 -1.90 -10.04 11.38
CA SER A 665 -2.56 -10.80 12.45
C SER A 665 -3.75 -11.62 11.92
N ASN A 666 -3.79 -12.90 12.28
CA ASN A 666 -4.84 -13.87 11.89
C ASN A 666 -5.93 -14.08 12.95
N ARG A 667 -6.04 -13.19 13.95
CA ARG A 667 -6.87 -13.38 15.15
C ARG A 667 -8.40 -13.32 14.93
N ASP A 668 -8.87 -13.59 13.72
CA ASP A 668 -10.30 -13.68 13.37
C ASP A 668 -10.73 -14.98 12.66
N VAL A 669 -9.86 -16.01 12.49
CA VAL A 669 -10.23 -17.15 11.63
C VAL A 669 -10.76 -18.40 12.36
N SER A 670 -10.57 -18.59 13.67
CA SER A 670 -10.87 -19.91 14.28
C SER A 670 -11.67 -19.97 15.58
N GLU A 671 -12.33 -18.91 16.05
CA GLU A 671 -13.30 -19.06 17.15
C GLU A 671 -14.15 -17.78 17.33
N ALA A 672 -15.36 -17.78 16.75
CA ALA A 672 -16.59 -17.18 17.29
C ALA A 672 -17.57 -16.75 16.17
N ALA A 673 -18.22 -17.73 15.55
CA ALA A 673 -19.55 -17.53 14.96
C ALA A 673 -20.65 -17.25 16.02
N ALA A 674 -20.29 -16.96 17.29
CA ALA A 674 -21.24 -16.83 18.39
C ALA A 674 -21.12 -15.55 19.24
N ALA A 675 -20.22 -14.60 18.93
CA ALA A 675 -20.19 -13.33 19.67
C ALA A 675 -19.84 -12.15 18.76
N ARG A 676 -20.80 -11.23 18.58
CA ARG A 676 -20.62 -9.89 18.00
C ARG A 676 -19.69 -9.00 18.87
N LYS A 677 -18.44 -9.39 19.03
CA LYS A 677 -17.37 -8.51 19.52
C LYS A 677 -16.32 -8.39 18.43
N LYS A 678 -16.42 -7.31 17.65
CA LYS A 678 -15.43 -6.89 16.64
C LYS A 678 -14.04 -6.85 17.29
N ARG A 679 -13.15 -7.77 16.91
CA ARG A 679 -11.75 -7.76 17.33
C ARG A 679 -10.88 -7.11 16.25
N LYS A 680 -9.79 -6.48 16.69
CA LYS A 680 -8.88 -5.67 15.85
C LYS A 680 -7.81 -6.57 15.22
N ASN A 681 -7.68 -6.53 13.89
CA ASN A 681 -6.58 -7.16 13.15
C ASN A 681 -5.61 -6.06 12.69
N PRO A 682 -4.45 -5.85 13.33
CA PRO A 682 -3.47 -4.92 12.81
C PRO A 682 -2.57 -5.59 11.75
N PHE A 683 -2.28 -4.87 10.68
CA PHE A 683 -1.05 -5.02 9.92
C PHE A 683 0.07 -4.31 10.67
N VAL A 684 1.15 -5.02 10.92
CA VAL A 684 2.30 -4.51 11.66
C VAL A 684 3.55 -4.69 10.82
N PHE A 685 4.20 -3.58 10.49
CA PHE A 685 5.48 -3.58 9.81
C PHE A 685 6.60 -3.33 10.81
N LEU A 686 7.69 -4.10 10.79
CA LEU A 686 8.84 -3.93 11.69
C LEU A 686 10.13 -3.78 10.89
N THR A 687 10.87 -2.70 11.10
CA THR A 687 12.24 -2.55 10.58
C THR A 687 13.26 -2.70 11.69
N ILE A 688 14.26 -3.58 11.50
CA ILE A 688 15.36 -3.82 12.45
C ILE A 688 16.70 -3.52 11.74
N LYS A 689 17.64 -2.90 12.45
CA LYS A 689 18.96 -2.52 11.90
C LYS A 689 19.84 -3.74 11.57
N LYS A 690 20.79 -3.54 10.65
CA LYS A 690 21.97 -4.40 10.44
C LYS A 690 22.92 -4.37 11.65
N GLY A 691 23.21 -5.54 12.19
CA GLY A 691 24.29 -5.88 13.10
C GLY A 691 24.54 -7.38 13.00
N GLU A 692 25.71 -7.87 13.42
CA GLU A 692 26.10 -9.30 13.37
C GLU A 692 25.25 -10.20 14.30
N LYS A 693 24.12 -9.70 14.81
CA LYS A 693 23.33 -10.34 15.86
C LYS A 693 22.07 -11.00 15.28
N LYS A 694 21.72 -12.19 15.78
CA LYS A 694 20.45 -12.87 15.46
C LYS A 694 19.31 -12.10 16.13
N TYR A 695 18.26 -11.76 15.39
CA TYR A 695 17.11 -11.01 15.90
C TYR A 695 15.89 -11.94 16.04
N GLY A 696 15.23 -11.87 17.19
CA GLY A 696 13.98 -12.55 17.53
C GLY A 696 12.90 -11.52 17.82
N ILE A 697 11.68 -11.76 17.38
CA ILE A 697 10.54 -10.85 17.54
C ILE A 697 9.47 -11.58 18.33
N SER A 698 9.21 -11.08 19.53
CA SER A 698 8.22 -11.57 20.46
C SER A 698 6.89 -10.83 20.23
N LEU A 699 5.95 -11.51 19.59
CA LEU A 699 4.55 -11.16 19.47
C LEU A 699 3.77 -11.79 20.64
N PHE A 700 2.49 -11.48 20.85
CA PHE A 700 1.74 -12.04 21.98
C PHE A 700 0.89 -13.23 21.56
N SER A 701 0.73 -14.18 22.47
CA SER A 701 -0.38 -15.14 22.45
C SER A 701 -1.25 -14.88 23.68
N SER A 702 -2.56 -14.81 23.50
CA SER A 702 -3.52 -14.73 24.62
C SER A 702 -4.23 -16.08 24.73
N THR A 703 -3.50 -17.13 25.09
CA THR A 703 -4.13 -18.37 25.54
C THR A 703 -4.58 -18.17 26.99
N GLY A 704 -5.87 -17.89 27.14
CA GLY A 704 -6.59 -18.04 28.39
C GLY A 704 -7.45 -19.29 28.32
N SER A 705 -6.85 -20.46 28.54
CA SER A 705 -7.49 -21.60 29.22
C SER A 705 -6.42 -22.63 29.61
N PRO A 706 -6.60 -23.35 30.73
CA PRO A 706 -5.62 -24.27 31.25
C PRO A 706 -5.61 -25.56 30.42
N ALA A 707 -4.42 -26.02 30.06
CA ALA A 707 -4.12 -27.42 29.77
C ALA A 707 -2.78 -27.73 30.45
#